data_AF-A0A8H4KVI0-F1
#
_entry.id   AF-A0A8H4KVI0-F1
#
_cell.length_a   1.000
_cell.length_b   1.000
_cell.length_c   1.000
_cell.angle_alpha   90.00
_cell.angle_beta   90.00
_cell.angle_gamma   90.00
#
_symmetry.space_group_name_H-M   'P 1'
#
loop_
_entity.id
_entity.type
_entity.pdbx_description
1 polymer ?
#
loop_
_entity_poly.entity_id
_entity_poly.type
_entity_poly.pdbx_seq_one_letter_code
_entity_poly.pdbx_strand_id
1 'polypeptide(L)'
;METEDDRVRGVANLIERIPGSDWPACDANGGRSKYISTLKNRISWLESIVRSRCPDVDLSQDPPTDFGEALNDTILEDATDSMLQSPVPAETDTRTLSETVLEPSTIETTNQPVRSAPGPTGASAITHEIGLVSLGTNQDPRYIGPSSGYFLARVMLDSVSRQNEMLGRENRNAPFPTKLVEAIQGPLPLPPRDMATQLCDAYFSAINTQYPILHRQTFNSMLDRAYDRDNHDPVVNFQVFMVLAIGSAVLSGRIRARIPAESYCLSALQYLDDLNLENSMQGVQCLLLLLLFTIHSPFVRLNVWYLNYHCIAALLDLGLQRNISAGAEISLLEQEMRARIFWVIYSFDRSIATMMGRPIGIRDEGCELRMPIGLSDEQLANPYQHHTAEISNEMAFAVHLFKAARLNSEMKYIAQSIVRDSPRWAYPRVVDINEWQTIMLRQLDEWASQIPGHDDPSVLYLRTTCQLRYHGLRMLLLRPSPAIPKPSNEALVQCHQSARESIQLFDQLYKKNLLVHSWTTFHGLVLSTITLFYCIKVVPEIARSTSVDTLMSDLSISLSVLSATGEHWSGAKRSRDILDELGKSTVRYIRENNTRSEDSGGRSTSRANGQALDPTALSTEALDGTGLGLVSSHVDTSLMNASDNMGFMQNPFEDSLFNDSFARYFEQTDSINVDNIVRDLFQDFIPTYPI
;
A
#
# COMPACT_ATOMS: atom_id res chain seq x y z
N MET A 1 68.84 -19.24 11.81
CA MET A 1 69.06 -18.77 10.43
C MET A 1 68.38 -19.78 9.53
N GLU A 2 67.08 -19.60 9.37
CA GLU A 2 66.24 -20.40 8.47
C GLU A 2 65.75 -19.47 7.37
N THR A 3 65.45 -20.02 6.20
CA THR A 3 65.43 -19.24 4.96
C THR A 3 64.03 -18.77 4.56
N GLU A 4 64.00 -17.79 3.66
CA GLU A 4 62.80 -17.03 3.26
C GLU A 4 61.66 -17.90 2.70
N ASP A 5 62.00 -19.11 2.24
CA ASP A 5 61.11 -20.10 1.59
C ASP A 5 59.98 -20.60 2.53
N ASP A 6 60.27 -20.79 3.82
CA ASP A 6 59.25 -21.28 4.78
C ASP A 6 58.18 -20.22 5.09
N ARG A 7 58.49 -18.92 4.94
CA ARG A 7 57.48 -17.85 5.01
C ARG A 7 56.53 -17.87 3.81
N VAL A 8 57.02 -18.25 2.63
CA VAL A 8 56.19 -18.39 1.41
C VAL A 8 55.20 -19.55 1.55
N ARG A 9 55.64 -20.68 2.13
CA ARG A 9 54.76 -21.83 2.44
C ARG A 9 53.63 -21.48 3.41
N GLY A 10 53.92 -20.68 4.44
CA GLY A 10 52.90 -20.22 5.39
C GLY A 10 51.76 -19.43 4.72
N VAL A 11 52.07 -18.59 3.73
CA VAL A 11 51.07 -17.78 3.00
C VAL A 11 50.30 -18.61 1.97
N ALA A 12 50.95 -19.59 1.31
CA ALA A 12 50.27 -20.48 0.36
C ALA A 12 49.13 -21.27 1.03
N ASN A 13 49.40 -21.87 2.20
CA ASN A 13 48.43 -22.67 2.96
C ASN A 13 47.22 -21.86 3.48
N LEU A 14 47.29 -20.53 3.50
CA LEU A 14 46.19 -19.66 3.91
C LEU A 14 45.21 -19.37 2.76
N ILE A 15 45.65 -19.51 1.50
CA ILE A 15 44.84 -19.23 0.30
C ILE A 15 44.03 -20.47 -0.11
N GLU A 16 44.51 -21.68 0.16
CA GLU A 16 43.78 -22.94 -0.11
C GLU A 16 42.57 -23.19 0.82
N ARG A 17 42.27 -22.27 1.75
CA ARG A 17 41.14 -22.36 2.70
C ARG A 17 39.92 -21.51 2.32
N ILE A 18 39.80 -21.08 1.06
CA ILE A 18 38.60 -20.41 0.53
C ILE A 18 37.92 -21.34 -0.49
N PRO A 19 36.85 -22.07 -0.12
CA PRO A 19 36.10 -22.89 -1.06
C PRO A 19 35.21 -22.00 -1.95
N GLY A 20 35.27 -22.20 -3.28
CA GLY A 20 34.20 -21.76 -4.18
C GLY A 20 34.41 -20.46 -4.98
N SER A 21 35.50 -20.34 -5.73
CA SER A 21 35.47 -19.56 -6.98
C SER A 21 36.48 -20.09 -8.01
N ASP A 22 36.00 -20.83 -9.01
CA ASP A 22 36.78 -21.14 -10.21
C ASP A 22 37.08 -19.85 -10.99
N TRP A 23 38.34 -19.65 -11.39
CA TRP A 23 38.74 -18.58 -12.31
C TRP A 23 39.61 -19.13 -13.45
N PRO A 24 39.45 -18.64 -14.70
CA PRO A 24 40.08 -19.26 -15.85
C PRO A 24 41.60 -19.16 -15.86
N ALA A 25 42.27 -20.22 -16.32
CA ALA A 25 43.71 -20.23 -16.50
C ALA A 25 44.15 -19.25 -17.61
N CYS A 26 44.92 -18.23 -17.25
CA CYS A 26 45.59 -17.31 -18.18
C CYS A 26 46.97 -16.89 -17.63
N ASP A 27 48.01 -17.36 -18.31
CA ASP A 27 49.41 -16.91 -18.35
C ASP A 27 50.09 -16.32 -17.09
N ALA A 28 51.07 -17.08 -16.59
CA ALA A 28 51.87 -16.74 -15.41
C ALA A 28 52.78 -15.50 -15.59
N ASN A 29 53.20 -14.93 -14.46
CA ASN A 29 54.16 -13.82 -14.28
C ASN A 29 53.83 -12.44 -14.89
N GLY A 30 52.98 -12.31 -15.91
CA GLY A 30 52.63 -11.02 -16.50
C GLY A 30 51.73 -10.14 -15.61
N GLY A 31 50.49 -10.57 -15.40
CA GLY A 31 49.46 -9.74 -14.76
C GLY A 31 49.72 -9.40 -13.29
N ARG A 32 50.28 -10.35 -12.52
CA ARG A 32 50.47 -10.23 -11.06
C ARG A 32 51.40 -9.07 -10.70
N SER A 33 52.47 -8.87 -11.47
CA SER A 33 53.40 -7.74 -11.29
C SER A 33 52.69 -6.39 -11.51
N LYS A 34 51.95 -6.25 -12.62
CA LYS A 34 51.21 -5.04 -12.97
C LYS A 34 50.13 -4.68 -11.94
N TYR A 35 49.47 -5.68 -11.36
CA TYR A 35 48.51 -5.48 -10.27
C TYR A 35 49.20 -4.97 -8.99
N ILE A 36 50.31 -5.57 -8.59
CA ILE A 36 51.12 -5.13 -7.43
C ILE A 36 51.65 -3.70 -7.63
N SER A 37 52.12 -3.34 -8.84
CA SER A 37 52.48 -1.95 -9.16
C SER A 37 51.32 -0.98 -8.99
N THR A 38 50.12 -1.37 -9.41
CA THR A 38 48.90 -0.53 -9.31
C THR A 38 48.51 -0.31 -7.84
N LEU A 39 48.57 -1.35 -7.01
CA LEU A 39 48.33 -1.25 -5.57
C LEU A 39 49.37 -0.36 -4.87
N LYS A 40 50.67 -0.54 -5.15
CA LYS A 40 51.73 0.32 -4.58
C LYS A 40 51.53 1.80 -4.91
N ASN A 41 51.18 2.12 -6.15
CA ASN A 41 50.87 3.49 -6.56
C ASN A 41 49.63 4.05 -5.83
N ARG A 42 48.60 3.23 -5.60
CA ARG A 42 47.39 3.66 -4.88
C ARG A 42 47.64 3.89 -3.39
N ILE A 43 48.44 3.04 -2.75
CA ILE A 43 48.83 3.19 -1.34
C ILE A 43 49.67 4.46 -1.16
N SER A 44 50.69 4.68 -2.00
CA SER A 44 51.54 5.88 -1.95
C SER A 44 50.74 7.19 -2.12
N TRP A 45 49.71 7.18 -2.97
CA TRP A 45 48.77 8.31 -3.11
C TRP A 45 47.94 8.56 -1.84
N LEU A 46 47.48 7.50 -1.16
CA LEU A 46 46.75 7.60 0.11
C LEU A 46 47.66 8.10 1.25
N GLU A 47 48.87 7.56 1.38
CA GLU A 47 49.87 8.06 2.33
C GLU A 47 50.15 9.56 2.15
N SER A 48 50.25 10.03 0.90
CA SER A 48 50.46 11.45 0.60
C SER A 48 49.28 12.32 1.05
N ILE A 49 48.05 11.79 1.04
CA ILE A 49 46.88 12.51 1.56
C ILE A 49 46.95 12.56 3.09
N VAL A 50 47.24 11.43 3.75
CA VAL A 50 47.37 11.37 5.22
C VAL A 50 48.45 12.33 5.71
N ARG A 51 49.67 12.28 5.15
CA ARG A 51 50.76 13.23 5.50
C ARG A 51 50.39 14.70 5.27
N SER A 52 49.45 15.01 4.37
CA SER A 52 48.99 16.39 4.09
C SER A 52 47.86 16.88 5.00
N ARG A 53 47.17 15.98 5.72
CA ARG A 53 45.95 16.25 6.48
C ARG A 53 46.08 15.92 7.98
N CYS A 54 46.94 14.97 8.31
CA CYS A 54 47.16 14.41 9.64
C CYS A 54 48.68 14.24 9.86
N PRO A 55 49.44 15.33 10.05
CA PRO A 55 50.91 15.29 10.10
C PRO A 55 51.46 14.51 11.30
N ASP A 56 50.64 14.32 12.33
CA ASP A 56 50.99 13.62 13.58
C ASP A 56 50.92 12.07 13.47
N VAL A 57 50.51 11.54 12.31
CA VAL A 57 50.39 10.10 12.07
C VAL A 57 51.70 9.54 11.49
N ASP A 58 52.45 8.82 12.32
CA ASP A 58 53.67 8.12 11.90
C ASP A 58 53.34 6.88 11.05
N LEU A 59 53.48 7.04 9.72
CA LEU A 59 53.31 5.97 8.72
C LEU A 59 54.59 5.13 8.50
N SER A 60 55.61 5.23 9.35
CA SER A 60 56.85 4.44 9.24
C SER A 60 56.83 3.14 10.05
N GLN A 61 55.80 2.92 10.87
CA GLN A 61 55.61 1.71 11.69
C GLN A 61 54.57 0.78 11.05
N ASP A 62 54.80 -0.53 11.15
CA ASP A 62 53.81 -1.54 10.75
C ASP A 62 52.51 -1.38 11.57
N PRO A 63 51.32 -1.61 10.98
CA PRO A 63 50.06 -1.51 11.72
C PRO A 63 50.02 -2.51 12.87
N PRO A 64 49.56 -2.12 14.08
CA PRO A 64 49.51 -3.00 15.24
C PRO A 64 48.63 -4.24 14.95
N THR A 65 49.07 -5.40 15.43
CA THR A 65 48.57 -6.72 15.00
C THR A 65 47.09 -7.00 15.31
N ASP A 66 46.47 -6.23 16.19
CA ASP A 66 45.13 -6.52 16.71
C ASP A 66 43.98 -5.93 15.84
N PHE A 67 44.32 -5.29 14.71
CA PHE A 67 43.36 -4.75 13.74
C PHE A 67 42.40 -5.80 13.13
N GLY A 68 42.64 -7.10 13.36
CA GLY A 68 41.79 -8.20 12.87
C GLY A 68 40.54 -8.48 13.69
N GLU A 69 40.51 -8.15 14.99
CA GLU A 69 39.43 -8.56 15.90
C GLU A 69 38.50 -7.40 16.32
N ALA A 70 39.01 -6.16 16.32
CA ALA A 70 38.30 -4.96 16.78
C ALA A 70 37.23 -4.38 15.81
N LEU A 71 36.65 -5.22 14.94
CA LEU A 71 35.55 -4.83 14.03
C LEU A 71 34.22 -5.54 14.33
N ASN A 72 34.20 -6.46 15.29
CA ASN A 72 32.98 -7.10 15.78
C ASN A 72 32.59 -6.52 17.15
N ASP A 73 31.31 -6.18 17.25
CA ASP A 73 30.52 -5.99 18.48
C ASP A 73 30.92 -4.91 19.52
N THR A 74 30.14 -3.83 19.50
CA THR A 74 29.61 -3.09 20.69
C THR A 74 30.57 -2.12 21.45
N ILE A 75 30.12 -1.03 22.10
CA ILE A 75 28.75 -0.50 22.33
C ILE A 75 28.72 1.06 22.49
N LEU A 76 27.54 1.62 22.21
CA LEU A 76 26.87 2.90 22.62
C LEU A 76 27.58 4.03 23.42
N GLU A 77 27.10 5.27 23.19
CA GLU A 77 26.65 6.34 24.13
C GLU A 77 27.47 6.66 25.42
N ASP A 78 27.61 7.89 25.91
CA ASP A 78 26.92 9.19 25.66
C ASP A 78 27.85 10.38 26.07
N ALA A 79 27.29 11.60 26.15
CA ALA A 79 27.73 12.75 26.95
C ALA A 79 28.91 13.62 26.41
N THR A 80 28.95 14.95 26.59
CA THR A 80 27.95 15.92 27.08
C THR A 80 28.31 17.36 26.65
N ASP A 81 27.30 18.14 26.24
CA ASP A 81 27.02 19.53 26.65
C ASP A 81 28.02 20.69 26.37
N SER A 82 27.52 21.93 26.54
CA SER A 82 28.22 23.17 26.90
C SER A 82 28.86 24.07 25.82
N MET A 83 28.05 25.07 25.42
CA MET A 83 28.43 26.50 25.25
C MET A 83 29.21 27.01 24.01
N LEU A 84 28.55 27.97 23.32
CA LEU A 84 29.00 29.34 22.95
C LEU A 84 30.47 29.56 22.48
N GLN A 85 30.76 30.38 21.44
CA GLN A 85 30.09 31.63 21.03
C GLN A 85 30.48 32.03 19.59
N SER A 86 29.66 32.85 18.91
CA SER A 86 29.97 33.43 17.57
C SER A 86 30.91 34.66 17.68
N PRO A 87 31.53 35.14 16.57
CA PRO A 87 30.81 36.06 15.66
C PRO A 87 31.18 36.01 14.16
N VAL A 88 30.37 36.72 13.36
CA VAL A 88 30.59 37.21 11.98
C VAL A 88 30.72 38.76 12.04
N PRO A 89 30.90 39.54 10.95
CA PRO A 89 31.47 39.30 9.61
C PRO A 89 32.59 40.33 9.26
N ALA A 90 33.05 40.38 8.00
CA ALA A 90 33.65 41.58 7.39
C ALA A 90 33.53 41.56 5.84
N GLU A 91 33.36 42.73 5.23
CA GLU A 91 33.22 42.93 3.77
C GLU A 91 34.51 43.50 3.16
N THR A 92 34.68 43.44 1.83
CA THR A 92 35.46 44.49 1.11
C THR A 92 35.01 44.69 -0.34
N ASP A 93 34.35 45.83 -0.55
CA ASP A 93 34.31 46.73 -1.72
C ASP A 93 34.05 46.27 -3.17
N THR A 94 33.12 47.02 -3.77
CA THR A 94 32.78 47.09 -5.19
C THR A 94 33.81 47.86 -6.03
N ARG A 95 33.83 47.64 -7.36
CA ARG A 95 33.66 48.78 -8.31
C ARG A 95 33.14 48.40 -9.70
N THR A 96 32.28 49.29 -10.20
CA THR A 96 31.51 49.26 -11.45
C THR A 96 32.32 49.46 -12.74
N LEU A 97 31.80 48.91 -13.85
CA LEU A 97 31.67 49.63 -15.15
C LEU A 97 30.41 49.14 -15.88
N SER A 98 29.89 49.94 -16.82
CA SER A 98 28.49 49.85 -17.28
C SER A 98 28.30 49.16 -18.64
N GLU A 99 27.09 48.59 -18.80
CA GLU A 99 26.27 48.41 -20.00
C GLU A 99 26.92 48.31 -21.40
N THR A 100 26.59 47.24 -22.12
CA THR A 100 26.27 47.33 -23.55
C THR A 100 25.19 46.30 -23.89
N VAL A 101 24.07 46.72 -24.48
CA VAL A 101 22.97 45.83 -24.89
C VAL A 101 23.22 45.31 -26.30
N LEU A 102 23.09 43.99 -26.48
CA LEU A 102 23.02 43.30 -27.78
C LEU A 102 21.97 42.18 -27.71
N GLU A 103 21.20 42.01 -28.78
CA GLU A 103 20.08 41.08 -28.86
C GLU A 103 20.54 39.61 -28.99
N PRO A 104 19.75 38.64 -28.50
CA PRO A 104 20.12 37.22 -28.51
C PRO A 104 20.01 36.62 -29.92
N SER A 105 21.14 36.14 -30.45
CA SER A 105 21.15 35.31 -31.66
C SER A 105 20.69 33.88 -31.36
N THR A 106 19.85 33.32 -32.23
CA THR A 106 19.26 32.00 -32.08
C THR A 106 20.28 30.88 -32.15
N ILE A 107 20.30 30.00 -31.15
CA ILE A 107 20.98 28.70 -31.20
C ILE A 107 19.92 27.60 -31.06
N GLU A 108 19.75 26.79 -32.10
CA GLU A 108 18.80 25.67 -32.11
C GLU A 108 19.28 24.54 -31.18
N THR A 109 18.66 24.43 -30.00
CA THR A 109 18.95 23.34 -29.07
C THR A 109 18.24 22.06 -29.52
N THR A 110 19.00 21.16 -30.15
CA THR A 110 18.47 19.87 -30.63
C THR A 110 18.14 18.95 -29.44
N ASN A 111 16.89 18.97 -28.98
CA ASN A 111 16.39 18.11 -27.90
C ASN A 111 16.38 16.63 -28.33
N GLN A 112 17.45 15.89 -28.03
CA GLN A 112 17.40 14.43 -27.95
C GLN A 112 16.99 13.99 -26.54
N PRO A 113 16.00 13.08 -26.39
CA PRO A 113 15.65 12.54 -25.08
C PRO A 113 16.77 11.64 -24.56
N VAL A 114 17.13 11.80 -23.29
CA VAL A 114 18.12 10.95 -22.62
C VAL A 114 17.60 9.52 -22.57
N ARG A 115 18.26 8.60 -23.28
CA ARG A 115 17.96 7.17 -23.19
C ARG A 115 18.29 6.66 -21.78
N SER A 116 17.29 6.11 -21.09
CA SER A 116 17.49 5.34 -19.87
C SER A 116 18.44 4.16 -20.11
N ALA A 117 19.41 3.96 -19.22
CA ALA A 117 20.31 2.81 -19.29
C ALA A 117 19.54 1.49 -19.07
N PRO A 118 19.99 0.36 -19.65
CA PRO A 118 19.33 -0.93 -19.44
C PRO A 118 19.42 -1.39 -17.98
N GLY A 119 18.27 -1.68 -17.37
CA GLY A 119 18.20 -2.34 -16.06
C GLY A 119 18.54 -3.84 -16.13
N PRO A 120 18.81 -4.50 -15.00
CA PRO A 120 19.17 -5.91 -14.96
C PRO A 120 18.02 -6.82 -15.42
N THR A 121 18.28 -7.66 -16.41
CA THR A 121 17.30 -8.58 -17.02
C THR A 121 17.03 -9.80 -16.15
N GLY A 122 15.76 -10.14 -15.96
CA GLY A 122 15.31 -11.39 -15.33
C GLY A 122 14.05 -11.20 -14.48
N ALA A 123 13.47 -12.31 -14.01
CA ALA A 123 12.23 -12.30 -13.22
C ALA A 123 12.33 -11.49 -11.90
N SER A 124 13.55 -11.17 -11.45
CA SER A 124 13.81 -10.27 -10.33
C SER A 124 13.36 -8.82 -10.60
N ALA A 125 13.18 -8.38 -11.85
CA ALA A 125 12.68 -7.02 -12.13
C ALA A 125 11.18 -6.84 -11.85
N ILE A 126 10.38 -7.91 -12.01
CA ILE A 126 8.94 -7.82 -12.33
C ILE A 126 8.10 -7.13 -11.24
N THR A 127 8.37 -7.34 -9.95
CA THR A 127 7.63 -6.66 -8.85
C THR A 127 8.24 -5.34 -8.38
N HIS A 128 9.38 -4.93 -8.95
CA HIS A 128 10.05 -3.65 -8.67
C HIS A 128 9.85 -2.63 -9.81
N GLU A 129 8.85 -2.83 -10.67
CA GLU A 129 8.43 -1.79 -11.61
C GLU A 129 7.68 -0.68 -10.88
N ILE A 130 8.47 0.31 -10.45
CA ILE A 130 8.04 1.63 -9.99
C ILE A 130 7.20 2.27 -11.10
N GLY A 131 5.90 2.45 -10.87
CA GLY A 131 4.98 3.04 -11.84
C GLY A 131 5.17 4.55 -11.92
N LEU A 132 6.09 5.00 -12.78
CA LEU A 132 6.20 6.41 -13.18
C LEU A 132 5.21 6.69 -14.33
N VAL A 133 4.00 7.12 -13.97
CA VAL A 133 2.88 7.23 -14.93
C VAL A 133 2.68 8.67 -15.41
N SER A 134 2.83 8.88 -16.71
CA SER A 134 2.59 10.18 -17.36
C SER A 134 1.09 10.43 -17.53
N LEU A 135 0.55 11.48 -16.87
CA LEU A 135 -0.89 11.77 -16.89
C LEU A 135 -1.34 12.68 -18.05
N GLY A 136 -0.41 13.20 -18.84
CA GLY A 136 -0.67 14.00 -20.04
C GLY A 136 0.62 14.16 -20.86
N THR A 137 0.52 14.65 -22.10
CA THR A 137 1.68 14.77 -23.01
C THR A 137 2.75 15.76 -22.54
N ASN A 138 2.37 16.70 -21.68
CA ASN A 138 3.22 17.76 -21.14
C ASN A 138 3.21 17.75 -19.59
N GLN A 139 3.10 16.59 -18.94
CA GLN A 139 3.19 16.46 -17.48
C GLN A 139 4.25 15.43 -17.09
N ASP A 140 5.06 15.76 -16.09
CA ASP A 140 6.04 14.84 -15.52
C ASP A 140 5.38 13.55 -15.01
N PRO A 141 6.05 12.39 -15.17
CA PRO A 141 5.51 11.11 -14.74
C PRO A 141 5.40 11.05 -13.21
N ARG A 142 4.23 10.65 -12.72
CA ARG A 142 3.91 10.64 -11.29
C ARG A 142 4.14 9.25 -10.69
N TYR A 143 4.80 9.19 -9.54
CA TYR A 143 5.04 7.94 -8.82
C TYR A 143 3.74 7.31 -8.31
N ILE A 144 3.57 6.03 -8.66
CA ILE A 144 2.63 5.05 -8.10
C ILE A 144 3.44 3.83 -7.65
N GLY A 145 3.31 3.46 -6.37
CA GLY A 145 4.08 2.36 -5.78
C GLY A 145 3.33 1.02 -5.72
N PRO A 146 4.00 -0.06 -5.30
CA PRO A 146 3.48 -1.44 -5.36
C PRO A 146 2.22 -1.69 -4.51
N SER A 147 2.06 -0.93 -3.42
CA SER A 147 0.90 -1.06 -2.53
C SER A 147 -0.41 -0.58 -3.16
N SER A 148 -0.37 0.19 -4.24
CA SER A 148 -1.56 0.72 -4.93
C SER A 148 -2.44 -0.33 -5.61
N GLY A 149 -1.85 -1.46 -6.01
CA GLY A 149 -2.47 -2.42 -6.93
C GLY A 149 -2.17 -2.16 -8.43
N TYR A 150 -1.43 -1.10 -8.78
CA TYR A 150 -1.05 -0.76 -10.17
C TYR A 150 -0.45 -1.95 -10.94
N PHE A 151 0.54 -2.61 -10.34
CA PHE A 151 1.19 -3.81 -10.87
C PHE A 151 0.17 -4.92 -11.21
N LEU A 152 -0.76 -5.18 -10.29
CA LEU A 152 -1.76 -6.25 -10.42
C LEU A 152 -2.72 -5.97 -11.58
N ALA A 153 -3.19 -4.73 -11.68
CA ALA A 153 -4.03 -4.29 -12.80
C ALA A 153 -3.30 -4.37 -14.14
N ARG A 154 -2.01 -3.97 -14.19
CA ARG A 154 -1.20 -4.02 -15.41
C ARG A 154 -0.97 -5.44 -15.91
N VAL A 155 -0.59 -6.36 -15.04
CA VAL A 155 -0.46 -7.80 -15.36
C VAL A 155 -1.79 -8.35 -15.88
N MET A 156 -2.89 -7.99 -15.24
CA MET A 156 -4.23 -8.41 -15.66
C MET A 156 -4.63 -7.83 -17.02
N LEU A 157 -4.27 -6.58 -17.35
CA LEU A 157 -4.63 -5.90 -18.60
C LEU A 157 -3.71 -6.25 -19.78
N ASP A 158 -2.43 -6.55 -19.54
CA ASP A 158 -1.55 -7.17 -20.54
C ASP A 158 -2.13 -8.50 -21.03
N SER A 159 -2.61 -9.34 -20.11
CA SER A 159 -3.27 -10.62 -20.46
C SER A 159 -4.55 -10.48 -21.30
N VAL A 160 -5.19 -9.30 -21.30
CA VAL A 160 -6.35 -8.97 -22.17
C VAL A 160 -5.89 -8.39 -23.51
N SER A 161 -4.83 -7.59 -23.50
CA SER A 161 -4.27 -6.93 -24.69
C SER A 161 -3.83 -7.98 -25.71
N ARG A 162 -3.01 -8.95 -25.28
CA ARG A 162 -2.55 -10.08 -26.10
C ARG A 162 -3.70 -10.98 -26.59
N GLN A 163 -4.80 -11.09 -25.84
CA GLN A 163 -6.02 -11.81 -26.30
C GLN A 163 -6.82 -11.02 -27.35
N ASN A 164 -6.75 -9.69 -27.36
CA ASN A 164 -7.46 -8.83 -28.30
C ASN A 164 -6.65 -8.51 -29.57
N GLU A 165 -5.32 -8.68 -29.58
CA GLU A 165 -4.51 -8.60 -30.80
C GLU A 165 -4.89 -9.68 -31.83
N MET A 166 -5.35 -10.85 -31.36
CA MET A 166 -5.96 -11.89 -32.20
C MET A 166 -7.35 -11.52 -32.75
N LEU A 167 -7.96 -10.44 -32.27
CA LEU A 167 -9.32 -9.99 -32.59
C LEU A 167 -9.33 -8.47 -32.81
N GLY A 168 -8.50 -8.03 -33.74
CA GLY A 168 -8.11 -6.63 -33.97
C GLY A 168 -9.25 -5.61 -33.81
N ARG A 169 -9.07 -4.68 -32.86
CA ARG A 169 -10.10 -3.71 -32.46
C ARG A 169 -9.50 -2.31 -32.25
N GLU A 170 -10.30 -1.29 -32.55
CA GLU A 170 -9.83 0.08 -32.73
C GLU A 170 -9.42 0.80 -31.45
N ASN A 171 -8.55 1.81 -31.64
CA ASN A 171 -7.91 2.60 -30.59
C ASN A 171 -8.93 3.46 -29.81
N ARG A 172 -9.25 3.07 -28.57
CA ARG A 172 -10.23 3.74 -27.69
C ARG A 172 -9.69 5.02 -27.01
N ASN A 173 -9.16 5.96 -27.79
CA ASN A 173 -8.93 7.33 -27.35
C ASN A 173 -10.26 8.09 -27.22
N ALA A 174 -11.02 7.80 -26.16
CA ALA A 174 -12.20 8.57 -25.80
C ALA A 174 -11.79 9.98 -25.32
N PRO A 175 -12.25 11.08 -25.96
CA PRO A 175 -11.94 12.43 -25.49
C PRO A 175 -12.43 12.65 -24.06
N PHE A 176 -11.65 13.39 -23.27
CA PHE A 176 -12.06 13.84 -21.94
C PHE A 176 -13.37 14.65 -22.06
N PRO A 177 -14.47 14.27 -21.38
CA PRO A 177 -15.69 15.05 -21.45
C PRO A 177 -15.51 16.35 -20.64
N THR A 178 -15.25 17.46 -21.33
CA THR A 178 -15.12 18.82 -20.75
C THR A 178 -16.43 19.36 -20.13
N LYS A 179 -17.47 18.51 -20.02
CA LYS A 179 -18.78 18.80 -19.44
C LYS A 179 -18.83 18.47 -17.95
N LEU A 180 -18.09 19.24 -17.14
CA LEU A 180 -18.40 19.37 -15.71
C LEU A 180 -18.07 20.75 -15.14
N VAL A 181 -18.41 21.80 -15.89
CA VAL A 181 -18.57 23.18 -15.37
C VAL A 181 -20.06 23.53 -15.21
N GLU A 182 -20.96 22.81 -15.89
CA GLU A 182 -22.42 23.04 -15.92
C GLU A 182 -23.17 22.50 -14.66
N ALA A 183 -22.50 21.79 -13.75
CA ALA A 183 -23.15 20.97 -12.70
C ALA A 183 -23.05 21.52 -11.26
N ILE A 184 -22.25 22.57 -11.04
CA ILE A 184 -22.05 23.20 -9.73
C ILE A 184 -22.85 24.49 -9.69
N GLN A 185 -23.99 24.47 -8.98
CA GLN A 185 -24.62 25.69 -8.50
C GLN A 185 -23.66 26.35 -7.50
N GLY A 186 -23.56 27.68 -7.50
CA GLY A 186 -22.60 28.43 -6.67
C GLY A 186 -22.81 28.26 -5.15
N PRO A 187 -22.03 28.96 -4.32
CA PRO A 187 -22.14 28.88 -2.86
C PRO A 187 -23.60 29.02 -2.37
N LEU A 188 -24.01 28.12 -1.49
CA LEU A 188 -25.34 28.14 -0.87
C LEU A 188 -25.32 28.83 0.51
N PRO A 189 -26.38 29.57 0.88
CA PRO A 189 -26.56 30.02 2.26
C PRO A 189 -26.79 28.83 3.20
N LEU A 190 -26.76 29.07 4.51
CA LEU A 190 -27.23 28.09 5.48
C LEU A 190 -28.70 27.70 5.19
N PRO A 191 -29.04 26.40 5.18
CA PRO A 191 -30.42 25.95 4.96
C PRO A 191 -31.28 26.23 6.21
N PRO A 192 -32.60 25.93 6.20
CA PRO A 192 -33.40 25.93 7.43
C PRO A 192 -32.79 25.01 8.51
N ARG A 193 -32.88 25.41 9.78
CA ARG A 193 -32.26 24.70 10.93
C ARG A 193 -32.57 23.20 10.92
N ASP A 194 -33.83 22.79 10.70
CA ASP A 194 -34.24 21.39 10.66
C ASP A 194 -33.50 20.56 9.59
N MET A 195 -33.17 21.18 8.45
CA MET A 195 -32.39 20.55 7.38
C MET A 195 -30.90 20.51 7.72
N ALA A 196 -30.35 21.57 8.33
CA ALA A 196 -28.97 21.56 8.81
C ALA A 196 -28.75 20.46 9.85
N THR A 197 -29.63 20.34 10.85
CA THR A 197 -29.57 19.27 11.86
C THR A 197 -29.55 17.88 11.22
N GLN A 198 -30.43 17.59 10.26
CA GLN A 198 -30.44 16.31 9.54
C GLN A 198 -29.13 16.02 8.77
N LEU A 199 -28.52 17.04 8.16
CA LEU A 199 -27.23 16.91 7.49
C LEU A 199 -26.08 16.71 8.49
N CYS A 200 -26.09 17.41 9.61
CA CYS A 200 -25.14 17.21 10.71
C CYS A 200 -25.27 15.81 11.32
N ASP A 201 -26.48 15.29 11.55
CA ASP A 201 -26.70 13.92 12.04
C ASP A 201 -26.24 12.86 11.03
N ALA A 202 -26.37 13.13 9.72
CA ALA A 202 -25.78 12.28 8.68
C ALA A 202 -24.24 12.25 8.75
N TYR A 203 -23.59 13.39 8.99
CA TYR A 203 -22.14 13.47 9.24
C TYR A 203 -21.74 12.73 10.53
N PHE A 204 -22.38 13.02 11.67
CA PHE A 204 -21.98 12.44 12.95
C PHE A 204 -22.18 10.92 12.96
N SER A 205 -23.35 10.42 12.53
CA SER A 205 -23.64 8.97 12.52
C SER A 205 -22.76 8.16 11.56
N ALA A 206 -22.39 8.71 10.41
CA ALA A 206 -21.65 7.97 9.38
C ALA A 206 -20.12 8.18 9.43
N ILE A 207 -19.67 9.38 9.77
CA ILE A 207 -18.29 9.81 9.53
C ILE A 207 -17.55 10.06 10.84
N ASN A 208 -18.13 10.82 11.77
CA ASN A 208 -17.46 11.13 13.05
C ASN A 208 -17.28 9.86 13.93
N THR A 209 -18.12 8.84 13.72
CA THR A 209 -18.01 7.49 14.30
C THR A 209 -16.79 6.68 13.83
N GLN A 210 -16.19 7.03 12.68
CA GLN A 210 -14.93 6.46 12.19
C GLN A 210 -13.75 7.42 12.40
N TYR A 211 -14.03 8.72 12.23
CA TYR A 211 -13.06 9.80 12.21
C TYR A 211 -13.53 10.91 13.17
N PRO A 212 -13.32 10.76 14.50
CA PRO A 212 -13.82 11.69 15.53
C PRO A 212 -13.06 13.02 15.55
N ILE A 213 -13.20 13.79 14.46
CA ILE A 213 -12.58 15.10 14.23
C ILE A 213 -13.22 16.17 15.12
N LEU A 214 -14.54 16.05 15.35
CA LEU A 214 -15.34 17.05 16.06
C LEU A 214 -15.99 16.44 17.31
N HIS A 215 -16.10 17.26 18.36
CA HIS A 215 -16.86 16.95 19.57
C HIS A 215 -18.31 17.43 19.40
N ARG A 216 -19.29 16.54 19.55
CA ARG A 216 -20.70 16.79 19.17
C ARG A 216 -21.30 18.03 19.85
N GLN A 217 -21.12 18.18 21.15
CA GLN A 217 -21.69 19.30 21.93
C GLN A 217 -21.02 20.63 21.54
N THR A 218 -19.71 20.63 21.32
CA THR A 218 -18.98 21.83 20.86
C THR A 218 -19.48 22.24 19.47
N PHE A 219 -19.64 21.29 18.56
CA PHE A 219 -20.16 21.57 17.22
C PHE A 219 -21.63 22.03 17.24
N ASN A 220 -22.49 21.46 18.08
CA ASN A 220 -23.88 21.93 18.21
C ASN A 220 -23.92 23.44 18.58
N SER A 221 -23.10 23.87 19.55
CA SER A 221 -22.98 25.29 19.92
C SER A 221 -22.39 26.16 18.79
N MET A 222 -21.54 25.61 17.92
CA MET A 222 -21.05 26.31 16.72
C MET A 222 -22.15 26.42 15.65
N LEU A 223 -22.97 25.38 15.47
CA LEU A 223 -24.12 25.41 14.58
C LEU A 223 -25.15 26.45 15.03
N ASP A 224 -25.43 26.56 16.34
CA ASP A 224 -26.28 27.60 16.88
C ASP A 224 -25.75 29.00 16.58
N ARG A 225 -24.48 29.25 16.88
CA ARG A 225 -23.78 30.50 16.55
C ARG A 225 -23.80 30.84 15.06
N ALA A 226 -23.72 29.85 14.16
CA ALA A 226 -23.74 30.09 12.72
C ALA A 226 -25.08 30.67 12.22
N TYR A 227 -26.17 30.49 12.97
CA TYR A 227 -27.47 31.12 12.68
C TYR A 227 -27.67 32.49 13.35
N ASP A 228 -26.78 32.88 14.27
CA ASP A 228 -26.82 34.20 14.90
C ASP A 228 -26.28 35.26 13.92
N ARG A 229 -27.07 36.31 13.69
CA ARG A 229 -26.80 37.28 12.60
C ARG A 229 -25.50 38.06 12.75
N ASP A 230 -24.97 38.14 13.96
CA ASP A 230 -23.78 38.90 14.32
C ASP A 230 -22.51 38.01 14.36
N ASN A 231 -22.62 36.71 14.05
CA ASN A 231 -21.50 35.77 14.08
C ASN A 231 -20.67 35.79 12.79
N HIS A 232 -19.58 36.57 12.79
CA HIS A 232 -18.61 36.65 11.69
C HIS A 232 -17.37 35.75 11.90
N ASP A 233 -17.47 34.73 12.75
CA ASP A 233 -16.37 33.78 13.03
C ASP A 233 -16.14 32.85 11.82
N PRO A 234 -14.98 32.94 11.12
CA PRO A 234 -14.74 32.17 9.90
C PRO A 234 -14.54 30.68 10.19
N VAL A 235 -14.01 30.32 11.38
CA VAL A 235 -13.82 28.93 11.81
C VAL A 235 -15.18 28.25 12.02
N VAL A 236 -16.11 28.93 12.69
CA VAL A 236 -17.49 28.44 12.87
C VAL A 236 -18.16 28.22 11.53
N ASN A 237 -18.14 29.23 10.65
CA ASN A 237 -18.81 29.13 9.35
C ASN A 237 -18.18 28.04 8.46
N PHE A 238 -16.85 27.95 8.40
CA PHE A 238 -16.15 26.91 7.63
C PHE A 238 -16.49 25.51 8.15
N GLN A 239 -16.36 25.25 9.46
CA GLN A 239 -16.63 23.90 10.01
C GLN A 239 -18.11 23.50 9.82
N VAL A 240 -19.05 24.44 10.01
CA VAL A 240 -20.48 24.18 9.78
C VAL A 240 -20.75 23.85 8.30
N PHE A 241 -20.30 24.70 7.36
CA PHE A 241 -20.51 24.45 5.93
C PHE A 241 -19.83 23.15 5.44
N MET A 242 -18.65 22.80 5.95
CA MET A 242 -18.01 21.52 5.62
C MET A 242 -18.77 20.31 6.18
N VAL A 243 -19.30 20.38 7.41
CA VAL A 243 -20.15 19.33 7.97
C VAL A 243 -21.46 19.19 7.16
N LEU A 244 -22.06 20.30 6.72
CA LEU A 244 -23.22 20.28 5.82
C LEU A 244 -22.87 19.67 4.45
N ALA A 245 -21.69 19.94 3.89
CA ALA A 245 -21.21 19.36 2.64
C ALA A 245 -21.00 17.83 2.74
N ILE A 246 -20.28 17.36 3.76
CA ILE A 246 -20.02 15.93 3.98
C ILE A 246 -21.34 15.20 4.32
N GLY A 247 -22.18 15.79 5.19
CA GLY A 247 -23.51 15.29 5.51
C GLY A 247 -24.41 15.17 4.27
N SER A 248 -24.34 16.14 3.35
CA SER A 248 -25.06 16.11 2.07
C SER A 248 -24.57 14.98 1.16
N ALA A 249 -23.25 14.72 1.09
CA ALA A 249 -22.70 13.62 0.31
C ALA A 249 -23.15 12.24 0.86
N VAL A 250 -23.08 12.07 2.19
CA VAL A 250 -23.56 10.85 2.88
C VAL A 250 -25.06 10.64 2.66
N LEU A 251 -25.87 11.67 2.93
CA LEU A 251 -27.33 11.55 2.86
C LEU A 251 -27.81 11.34 1.42
N SER A 252 -27.18 11.96 0.42
CA SER A 252 -27.49 11.76 -1.00
C SER A 252 -27.41 10.29 -1.41
N GLY A 253 -26.36 9.58 -0.97
CA GLY A 253 -26.21 8.14 -1.20
C GLY A 253 -27.27 7.32 -0.47
N ARG A 254 -27.56 7.64 0.80
CA ARG A 254 -28.56 6.94 1.63
C ARG A 254 -29.97 7.04 1.05
N ILE A 255 -30.39 8.21 0.54
CA ILE A 255 -31.75 8.44 0.01
C ILE A 255 -31.85 8.36 -1.52
N ARG A 256 -30.73 8.19 -2.22
CA ARG A 256 -30.62 8.15 -3.70
C ARG A 256 -31.20 9.40 -4.38
N ALA A 257 -30.95 10.58 -3.82
CA ALA A 257 -31.34 11.87 -4.39
C ALA A 257 -30.19 12.88 -4.24
N ARG A 258 -29.97 13.73 -5.26
CA ARG A 258 -28.85 14.69 -5.27
C ARG A 258 -29.11 15.86 -4.33
N ILE A 259 -28.38 15.91 -3.22
CA ILE A 259 -28.23 17.09 -2.36
C ILE A 259 -26.94 17.81 -2.81
N PRO A 260 -26.93 19.17 -2.94
CA PRO A 260 -25.79 19.92 -3.52
C PRO A 260 -24.61 20.04 -2.54
N ALA A 261 -23.93 18.92 -2.27
CA ALA A 261 -22.79 18.83 -1.38
C ALA A 261 -21.62 19.73 -1.81
N GLU A 262 -21.33 19.78 -3.12
CA GLU A 262 -20.30 20.65 -3.72
C GLU A 262 -20.54 22.14 -3.38
N SER A 263 -21.79 22.58 -3.42
CA SER A 263 -22.17 23.98 -3.21
C SER A 263 -22.02 24.43 -1.76
N TYR A 264 -22.21 23.55 -0.78
CA TYR A 264 -21.87 23.83 0.62
C TYR A 264 -20.36 23.85 0.86
N CYS A 265 -19.57 23.04 0.14
CA CYS A 265 -18.11 23.14 0.20
C CYS A 265 -17.63 24.48 -0.39
N LEU A 266 -18.21 24.95 -1.50
CA LEU A 266 -17.95 26.31 -1.99
C LEU A 266 -18.32 27.40 -0.96
N SER A 267 -19.35 27.19 -0.14
CA SER A 267 -19.69 28.10 0.95
C SER A 267 -18.64 28.13 2.06
N ALA A 268 -18.08 26.97 2.44
CA ALA A 268 -16.96 26.91 3.39
C ALA A 268 -15.71 27.59 2.82
N LEU A 269 -15.38 27.33 1.56
CA LEU A 269 -14.15 27.84 0.92
C LEU A 269 -14.10 29.38 0.82
N GLN A 270 -15.23 30.10 0.91
CA GLN A 270 -15.23 31.57 1.02
C GLN A 270 -14.53 32.08 2.29
N TYR A 271 -14.46 31.28 3.35
CA TYR A 271 -13.82 31.63 4.62
C TYR A 271 -12.37 31.15 4.72
N LEU A 272 -11.84 30.46 3.69
CA LEU A 272 -10.55 29.78 3.76
C LEU A 272 -9.37 30.74 4.00
N ASP A 273 -9.39 31.90 3.35
CA ASP A 273 -8.34 32.93 3.47
C ASP A 273 -8.39 33.65 4.83
N ASP A 274 -9.53 33.60 5.54
CA ASP A 274 -9.71 34.14 6.90
C ASP A 274 -9.38 33.11 8.01
N LEU A 275 -9.06 31.86 7.66
CA LEU A 275 -8.71 30.84 8.65
C LEU A 275 -7.26 30.96 9.10
N ASN A 276 -7.05 31.04 10.42
CA ASN A 276 -5.75 30.67 10.99
C ASN A 276 -5.58 29.13 10.93
N LEU A 277 -4.98 28.65 9.85
CA LEU A 277 -4.66 27.24 9.62
C LEU A 277 -3.40 26.79 10.38
N GLU A 278 -2.50 27.73 10.70
CA GLU A 278 -1.24 27.50 11.40
C GLU A 278 -1.45 27.53 12.93
N ASN A 279 -0.68 26.73 13.69
CA ASN A 279 -0.70 26.78 15.16
C ASN A 279 -2.11 26.67 15.82
N SER A 280 -3.10 26.10 15.13
CA SER A 280 -4.51 26.10 15.54
C SER A 280 -5.16 24.72 15.46
N MET A 281 -5.65 24.22 16.60
CA MET A 281 -6.41 22.96 16.66
C MET A 281 -7.64 22.99 15.74
N GLN A 282 -8.34 24.14 15.71
CA GLN A 282 -9.51 24.32 14.86
C GLN A 282 -9.13 24.46 13.38
N GLY A 283 -7.95 25.01 13.07
CA GLY A 283 -7.36 25.01 11.74
C GLY A 283 -7.09 23.59 11.23
N VAL A 284 -6.52 22.72 12.07
CA VAL A 284 -6.34 21.29 11.75
C VAL A 284 -7.67 20.57 11.54
N GLN A 285 -8.70 20.87 12.34
CA GLN A 285 -10.05 20.35 12.09
C GLN A 285 -10.61 20.82 10.73
N CYS A 286 -10.43 22.08 10.35
CA CYS A 286 -10.83 22.59 9.03
C CYS A 286 -10.11 21.87 7.89
N LEU A 287 -8.78 21.69 7.97
CA LEU A 287 -8.00 20.94 7.00
C LEU A 287 -8.46 19.47 6.89
N LEU A 288 -8.73 18.82 8.03
CA LEU A 288 -9.24 17.46 8.09
C LEU A 288 -10.63 17.31 7.45
N LEU A 289 -11.55 18.25 7.71
CA LEU A 289 -12.86 18.27 7.07
C LEU A 289 -12.75 18.47 5.55
N LEU A 290 -11.82 19.31 5.08
CA LEU A 290 -11.58 19.51 3.64
C LEU A 290 -10.95 18.26 3.00
N LEU A 291 -10.00 17.60 3.67
CA LEU A 291 -9.41 16.33 3.25
C LEU A 291 -10.48 15.25 3.10
N LEU A 292 -11.29 15.09 4.14
CA LEU A 292 -12.40 14.15 4.21
C LEU A 292 -13.45 14.42 3.14
N PHE A 293 -13.86 15.67 2.90
CA PHE A 293 -14.77 16.00 1.82
C PHE A 293 -14.18 15.69 0.44
N THR A 294 -12.89 15.96 0.22
CA THR A 294 -12.21 15.61 -1.04
C THR A 294 -12.16 14.08 -1.26
N ILE A 295 -12.08 13.29 -0.19
CA ILE A 295 -12.20 11.81 -0.22
C ILE A 295 -13.64 11.35 -0.55
N HIS A 296 -14.66 12.19 -0.36
CA HIS A 296 -16.07 11.91 -0.68
C HIS A 296 -16.59 12.60 -1.95
N SER A 297 -15.88 13.59 -2.51
CA SER A 297 -16.28 14.28 -3.73
C SER A 297 -15.06 14.57 -4.64
N PRO A 298 -14.92 13.89 -5.80
CA PRO A 298 -13.82 14.11 -6.74
C PRO A 298 -13.96 15.45 -7.50
N PHE A 299 -15.12 16.10 -7.40
CA PHE A 299 -15.42 17.34 -8.11
C PHE A 299 -14.61 18.53 -7.64
N VAL A 300 -14.13 18.52 -6.39
CA VAL A 300 -13.28 19.58 -5.81
C VAL A 300 -11.89 19.61 -6.44
N ARG A 301 -11.45 18.49 -7.06
CA ARG A 301 -10.14 18.29 -7.73
C ARG A 301 -8.88 18.57 -6.88
N LEU A 302 -9.03 18.87 -5.58
CA LEU A 302 -7.92 19.01 -4.65
C LEU A 302 -7.14 17.69 -4.52
N ASN A 303 -5.84 17.81 -4.24
CA ASN A 303 -4.98 16.66 -4.09
C ASN A 303 -5.01 16.11 -2.67
N VAL A 304 -5.76 15.02 -2.48
CA VAL A 304 -5.89 14.27 -1.22
C VAL A 304 -4.53 13.97 -0.57
N TRP A 305 -3.48 13.70 -1.34
CA TRP A 305 -2.15 13.41 -0.79
C TRP A 305 -1.43 14.69 -0.32
N TYR A 306 -1.42 15.76 -1.10
CA TYR A 306 -0.85 17.04 -0.64
C TYR A 306 -1.61 17.57 0.58
N LEU A 307 -2.94 17.51 0.57
CA LEU A 307 -3.79 17.97 1.67
C LEU A 307 -3.63 17.12 2.94
N ASN A 308 -3.39 15.81 2.81
CA ASN A 308 -2.96 14.96 3.92
C ASN A 308 -1.59 15.39 4.48
N TYR A 309 -0.65 15.78 3.62
CA TYR A 309 0.66 16.30 4.06
C TYR A 309 0.55 17.68 4.74
N HIS A 310 -0.39 18.54 4.35
CA HIS A 310 -0.72 19.75 5.13
C HIS A 310 -1.29 19.42 6.51
N CYS A 311 -2.17 18.40 6.61
CA CYS A 311 -2.65 17.91 7.91
C CYS A 311 -1.49 17.36 8.78
N ILE A 312 -0.56 16.60 8.19
CA ILE A 312 0.64 16.11 8.86
C ILE A 312 1.53 17.26 9.35
N ALA A 313 1.77 18.28 8.53
CA ALA A 313 2.58 19.42 8.91
C ALA A 313 1.99 20.14 10.14
N ALA A 314 0.70 20.46 10.11
CA ALA A 314 0.02 21.16 11.21
C ALA A 314 -0.16 20.27 12.47
N LEU A 315 -0.22 18.94 12.31
CA LEU A 315 -0.16 17.97 13.42
C LEU A 315 1.19 18.03 14.15
N LEU A 316 2.29 18.08 13.39
CA LEU A 316 3.66 18.10 13.92
C LEU A 316 3.98 19.46 14.56
N ASP A 317 3.55 20.56 13.94
CA ASP A 317 3.61 21.95 14.42
C ASP A 317 2.94 22.10 15.80
N LEU A 318 1.71 21.61 15.93
CA LEU A 318 0.99 21.57 17.22
C LEU A 318 1.51 20.51 18.21
N GLY A 319 2.43 19.63 17.80
CA GLY A 319 2.96 18.55 18.63
C GLY A 319 1.91 17.51 19.07
N LEU A 320 0.92 17.17 18.23
CA LEU A 320 -0.14 16.23 18.62
C LEU A 320 0.34 14.78 18.71
N GLN A 321 1.48 14.46 18.11
CA GLN A 321 2.17 13.17 18.21
C GLN A 321 2.81 12.91 19.59
N ARG A 322 2.65 13.83 20.55
CA ARG A 322 3.17 13.71 21.93
C ARG A 322 2.03 13.69 22.93
N ASN A 323 2.10 12.79 23.91
CA ASN A 323 1.11 12.66 24.97
C ASN A 323 1.40 13.67 26.08
N ILE A 324 0.77 14.84 26.01
CA ILE A 324 0.84 15.84 27.08
C ILE A 324 0.03 15.37 28.29
N SER A 325 0.69 14.63 29.20
CA SER A 325 0.13 14.14 30.46
C SER A 325 0.86 14.73 31.67
N ALA A 326 0.10 15.29 32.61
CA ALA A 326 0.53 15.85 33.90
C ALA A 326 1.57 17.00 33.83
N GLY A 327 1.09 18.25 33.93
CA GLY A 327 1.94 19.42 34.17
C GLY A 327 1.42 20.73 33.58
N ALA A 328 0.60 20.67 32.53
CA ALA A 328 0.00 21.83 31.86
C ALA A 328 -1.50 21.99 32.19
N GLU A 329 -2.03 23.20 32.02
CA GLU A 329 -3.43 23.60 32.33
C GLU A 329 -4.47 23.07 31.32
N ILE A 330 -4.19 21.94 30.67
CA ILE A 330 -4.94 21.40 29.52
C ILE A 330 -6.10 20.50 29.98
N SER A 331 -7.31 20.87 29.57
CA SER A 331 -8.54 20.15 29.91
C SER A 331 -8.59 18.71 29.35
N LEU A 332 -9.37 17.81 29.98
CA LEU A 332 -9.53 16.44 29.49
C LEU A 332 -10.14 16.38 28.08
N LEU A 333 -11.11 17.25 27.79
CA LEU A 333 -11.69 17.41 26.45
C LEU A 333 -10.60 17.76 25.42
N GLU A 334 -9.70 18.69 25.73
CA GLU A 334 -8.61 19.05 24.82
C GLU A 334 -7.59 17.91 24.67
N GLN A 335 -7.18 17.24 25.75
CA GLN A 335 -6.29 16.07 25.69
C GLN A 335 -6.84 14.98 24.77
N GLU A 336 -8.13 14.68 24.87
CA GLU A 336 -8.78 13.67 24.02
C GLU A 336 -8.99 14.15 22.59
N MET A 337 -9.32 15.42 22.35
CA MET A 337 -9.39 15.94 20.98
C MET A 337 -8.01 15.95 20.30
N ARG A 338 -6.93 16.27 21.02
CA ARG A 338 -5.54 16.14 20.53
C ARG A 338 -5.25 14.69 20.11
N ALA A 339 -5.56 13.71 20.97
CA ALA A 339 -5.33 12.30 20.68
C ALA A 339 -6.19 11.79 19.50
N ARG A 340 -7.49 12.11 19.48
CA ARG A 340 -8.42 11.75 18.39
C ARG A 340 -7.96 12.29 17.04
N ILE A 341 -7.58 13.56 16.98
CA ILE A 341 -7.13 14.23 15.75
C ILE A 341 -5.77 13.68 15.26
N PHE A 342 -4.84 13.40 16.17
CA PHE A 342 -3.61 12.66 15.84
C PHE A 342 -3.93 11.33 15.15
N TRP A 343 -4.79 10.49 15.74
CA TRP A 343 -5.10 9.16 15.19
C TRP A 343 -5.90 9.20 13.89
N VAL A 344 -6.73 10.22 13.68
CA VAL A 344 -7.41 10.43 12.39
C VAL A 344 -6.39 10.75 11.29
N ILE A 345 -5.44 11.65 11.52
CA ILE A 345 -4.40 12.00 10.52
C ILE A 345 -3.45 10.82 10.29
N TYR A 346 -3.02 10.13 11.35
CA TYR A 346 -2.26 8.88 11.27
C TYR A 346 -2.99 7.84 10.38
N SER A 347 -4.30 7.68 10.56
CA SER A 347 -5.11 6.73 9.78
C SER A 347 -5.29 7.15 8.32
N PHE A 348 -5.44 8.44 8.03
CA PHE A 348 -5.45 8.95 6.65
C PHE A 348 -4.09 8.78 5.98
N ASP A 349 -2.99 9.11 6.65
CA ASP A 349 -1.63 8.91 6.14
C ASP A 349 -1.39 7.45 5.71
N ARG A 350 -1.63 6.47 6.59
CA ARG A 350 -1.46 5.05 6.24
C ARG A 350 -2.39 4.61 5.10
N SER A 351 -3.66 5.01 5.11
CA SER A 351 -4.64 4.54 4.10
C SER A 351 -4.43 5.18 2.72
N ILE A 352 -4.15 6.49 2.65
CA ILE A 352 -3.84 7.22 1.41
C ILE A 352 -2.50 6.74 0.84
N ALA A 353 -1.46 6.62 1.68
CA ALA A 353 -0.18 6.06 1.28
C ALA A 353 -0.33 4.62 0.73
N THR A 354 -1.22 3.80 1.31
CA THR A 354 -1.52 2.46 0.80
C THR A 354 -2.15 2.50 -0.59
N MET A 355 -3.27 3.22 -0.73
CA MET A 355 -4.02 3.35 -1.98
C MET A 355 -3.18 3.91 -3.15
N MET A 356 -2.26 4.84 -2.88
CA MET A 356 -1.35 5.40 -3.89
C MET A 356 0.00 4.66 -4.01
N GLY A 357 0.25 3.65 -3.16
CA GLY A 357 1.53 2.95 -3.07
C GLY A 357 2.71 3.79 -2.54
N ARG A 358 2.45 4.99 -2.01
CA ARG A 358 3.47 5.95 -1.55
C ARG A 358 4.07 5.58 -0.19
N PRO A 359 5.20 6.18 0.22
CA PRO A 359 5.67 6.16 1.60
C PRO A 359 4.62 6.75 2.56
N ILE A 360 4.70 6.37 3.83
CA ILE A 360 3.98 6.96 4.95
C ILE A 360 4.70 8.25 5.38
N GLY A 361 3.97 9.32 5.72
CA GLY A 361 4.53 10.62 6.07
C GLY A 361 5.06 10.73 7.50
N ILE A 362 4.39 10.13 8.48
CA ILE A 362 4.83 10.12 9.89
C ILE A 362 5.28 8.71 10.29
N ARG A 363 6.48 8.52 10.83
CA ARG A 363 6.92 7.20 11.37
C ARG A 363 6.42 6.95 12.79
N ASP A 364 6.17 5.69 13.13
CA ASP A 364 5.65 5.26 14.44
C ASP A 364 6.62 5.60 15.59
N GLU A 365 7.94 5.49 15.38
CA GLU A 365 8.96 5.79 16.39
C GLU A 365 9.07 7.30 16.71
N GLY A 366 8.46 8.16 15.89
CA GLY A 366 8.33 9.60 16.15
C GLY A 366 7.09 9.98 16.96
N CYS A 367 6.31 9.00 17.45
CA CYS A 367 5.00 9.21 18.04
C CYS A 367 4.85 8.53 19.41
N GLU A 368 4.33 9.27 20.39
CA GLU A 368 3.84 8.73 21.65
C GLU A 368 2.41 8.18 21.42
N LEU A 369 2.30 6.93 20.94
CA LEU A 369 1.06 6.29 20.44
C LEU A 369 -0.02 5.98 21.52
N ARG A 370 -0.38 6.96 22.36
CA ARG A 370 -1.55 6.91 23.27
C ARG A 370 -2.83 6.79 22.45
N MET A 371 -3.59 5.72 22.65
CA MET A 371 -4.97 5.62 22.16
C MET A 371 -5.89 6.60 22.90
N PRO A 372 -6.91 7.19 22.25
CA PRO A 372 -7.99 7.91 22.93
C PRO A 372 -8.73 7.01 23.93
N ILE A 373 -9.28 7.60 24.98
CA ILE A 373 -10.12 6.86 25.94
C ILE A 373 -11.50 6.59 25.33
N GLY A 374 -12.11 5.46 25.69
CA GLY A 374 -13.38 4.99 25.15
C GLY A 374 -14.63 5.79 25.54
N LEU A 375 -14.50 7.06 25.96
CA LEU A 375 -15.63 7.90 26.36
C LEU A 375 -16.41 8.41 25.14
N SER A 376 -17.73 8.45 25.27
CA SER A 376 -18.63 9.24 24.44
C SER A 376 -18.38 10.74 24.60
N ASP A 377 -18.87 11.53 23.66
CA ASP A 377 -18.81 12.99 23.74
C ASP A 377 -19.69 13.55 24.89
N GLU A 378 -20.79 12.87 25.26
CA GLU A 378 -21.58 13.21 26.44
C GLU A 378 -20.78 13.07 27.74
N GLN A 379 -20.05 11.97 27.89
CA GLN A 379 -19.15 11.73 29.02
C GLN A 379 -17.95 12.70 29.01
N LEU A 380 -17.43 13.05 27.83
CA LEU A 380 -16.30 13.97 27.68
C LEU A 380 -16.69 15.43 27.95
N ALA A 381 -17.94 15.81 27.71
CA ALA A 381 -18.52 17.10 28.09
C ALA A 381 -18.72 17.23 29.61
N ASN A 382 -19.08 16.14 30.31
CA ASN A 382 -19.40 16.16 31.75
C ASN A 382 -18.60 15.10 32.56
N PRO A 383 -17.26 15.10 32.52
CA PRO A 383 -16.44 13.99 33.02
C PRO A 383 -16.58 13.71 34.53
N TYR A 384 -17.05 14.69 35.31
CA TYR A 384 -17.29 14.53 36.75
C TYR A 384 -18.64 13.88 37.11
N GLN A 385 -19.57 13.75 36.15
CA GLN A 385 -20.92 13.23 36.41
C GLN A 385 -21.05 11.72 36.15
N HIS A 386 -20.25 11.15 35.25
CA HIS A 386 -20.34 9.74 34.86
C HIS A 386 -19.42 8.86 35.73
N HIS A 387 -19.92 8.45 36.91
CA HIS A 387 -19.16 7.61 37.85
C HIS A 387 -18.91 6.17 37.35
N THR A 388 -19.70 5.69 36.38
CA THR A 388 -19.45 4.48 35.60
C THR A 388 -19.09 4.86 34.17
N ALA A 389 -17.80 4.73 33.82
CA ALA A 389 -17.30 4.97 32.47
C ALA A 389 -17.57 3.76 31.56
N GLU A 390 -18.84 3.54 31.22
CA GLU A 390 -19.21 2.62 30.14
C GLU A 390 -18.61 3.09 28.81
N ILE A 391 -18.02 2.16 28.06
CA ILE A 391 -17.30 2.46 26.83
C ILE A 391 -18.30 2.75 25.71
N SER A 392 -18.17 3.89 25.04
CA SER A 392 -18.93 4.23 23.84
C SER A 392 -18.62 3.23 22.72
N ASN A 393 -19.66 2.58 22.17
CA ASN A 393 -19.55 1.73 20.99
C ASN A 393 -18.89 2.48 19.82
N GLU A 394 -19.26 3.74 19.59
CA GLU A 394 -18.71 4.56 18.50
C GLU A 394 -17.20 4.79 18.68
N MET A 395 -16.78 5.18 19.89
CA MET A 395 -15.36 5.39 20.17
C MET A 395 -14.57 4.06 20.19
N ALA A 396 -15.20 2.96 20.60
CA ALA A 396 -14.61 1.63 20.49
C ALA A 396 -14.35 1.24 19.03
N PHE A 397 -15.27 1.53 18.09
CA PHE A 397 -15.01 1.31 16.66
C PHE A 397 -13.90 2.22 16.11
N ALA A 398 -13.88 3.51 16.46
CA ALA A 398 -12.80 4.42 16.05
C ALA A 398 -11.42 3.92 16.55
N VAL A 399 -11.29 3.60 17.85
CA VAL A 399 -10.06 3.02 18.44
C VAL A 399 -9.70 1.66 17.82
N HIS A 400 -10.70 0.85 17.44
CA HIS A 400 -10.47 -0.41 16.75
C HIS A 400 -9.90 -0.19 15.33
N LEU A 401 -10.42 0.77 14.58
CA LEU A 401 -9.88 1.19 13.28
C LEU A 401 -8.46 1.78 13.40
N PHE A 402 -8.18 2.54 14.47
CA PHE A 402 -6.83 3.06 14.76
C PHE A 402 -5.80 1.94 15.01
N LYS A 403 -6.20 0.84 15.68
CA LYS A 403 -5.36 -0.36 15.79
C LYS A 403 -5.03 -0.99 14.42
N ALA A 404 -5.99 -1.04 13.50
CA ALA A 404 -5.72 -1.51 12.12
C ALA A 404 -4.84 -0.54 11.33
N ALA A 405 -4.94 0.77 11.55
CA ALA A 405 -4.00 1.72 10.95
C ALA A 405 -2.56 1.46 11.41
N ARG A 406 -2.35 1.08 12.67
CA ARG A 406 -1.03 0.69 13.20
C ARG A 406 -0.51 -0.61 12.57
N LEU A 407 -1.35 -1.64 12.47
CA LEU A 407 -1.01 -2.89 11.76
C LEU A 407 -0.62 -2.60 10.30
N ASN A 408 -1.35 -1.72 9.61
CA ASN A 408 -1.00 -1.29 8.25
C ASN A 408 0.37 -0.59 8.18
N SER A 409 0.77 0.16 9.21
CA SER A 409 2.06 0.85 9.28
C SER A 409 3.24 -0.13 9.13
N GLU A 410 3.22 -1.23 9.88
CA GLU A 410 4.24 -2.27 9.79
C GLU A 410 4.18 -3.05 8.46
N MET A 411 2.97 -3.43 8.00
CA MET A 411 2.78 -4.08 6.69
C MET A 411 3.35 -3.24 5.55
N LYS A 412 3.19 -1.92 5.63
CA LYS A 412 3.75 -0.94 4.69
C LYS A 412 5.27 -0.88 4.74
N TYR A 413 5.82 -0.77 5.95
CA TYR A 413 7.23 -0.57 6.18
C TYR A 413 8.07 -1.80 5.82
N ILE A 414 7.56 -3.01 6.10
CA ILE A 414 8.24 -4.28 5.79
C ILE A 414 7.90 -4.76 4.38
N ALA A 415 6.66 -5.19 4.12
CA ALA A 415 6.33 -5.90 2.88
C ALA A 415 6.30 -5.01 1.63
N GLN A 416 6.05 -3.71 1.80
CA GLN A 416 5.80 -2.76 0.71
C GLN A 416 6.92 -1.71 0.55
N SER A 417 8.05 -1.90 1.23
CA SER A 417 9.28 -1.14 1.01
C SER A 417 9.76 -1.26 -0.45
N ILE A 418 10.40 -0.20 -0.97
CA ILE A 418 11.06 -0.23 -2.29
C ILE A 418 12.32 -1.12 -2.21
N VAL A 419 13.07 -1.01 -1.11
CA VAL A 419 14.17 -1.94 -0.80
C VAL A 419 13.56 -3.27 -0.38
N ARG A 420 13.91 -4.35 -1.10
CA ARG A 420 13.35 -5.68 -0.86
C ARG A 420 13.80 -6.32 0.45
N ASP A 421 15.06 -6.11 0.81
CA ASP A 421 15.60 -6.61 2.07
C ASP A 421 14.86 -5.91 3.20
N SER A 422 14.24 -6.70 4.09
CA SER A 422 13.58 -6.17 5.27
C SER A 422 14.57 -5.29 6.05
N PRO A 423 14.24 -4.03 6.38
CA PRO A 423 15.22 -3.10 6.94
C PRO A 423 15.93 -3.69 8.16
N ARG A 424 17.27 -3.64 8.17
CA ARG A 424 18.10 -4.18 9.29
C ARG A 424 17.79 -3.53 10.65
N TRP A 425 17.19 -2.35 10.61
CA TRP A 425 16.75 -1.50 11.73
C TRP A 425 15.23 -1.57 11.97
N ALA A 426 14.52 -2.52 11.35
CA ALA A 426 13.16 -2.87 11.73
C ALA A 426 13.16 -3.42 13.17
N TYR A 427 12.12 -3.06 13.94
CA TYR A 427 11.92 -3.56 15.29
C TYR A 427 10.49 -4.13 15.43
N PRO A 428 10.31 -5.44 15.70
CA PRO A 428 11.36 -6.45 15.81
C PRO A 428 12.11 -6.68 14.49
N ARG A 429 13.35 -7.19 14.59
CA ARG A 429 14.16 -7.50 13.40
C ARG A 429 13.54 -8.68 12.65
N VAL A 430 13.06 -8.43 11.44
CA VAL A 430 12.64 -9.49 10.51
C VAL A 430 13.87 -10.27 10.04
N VAL A 431 13.76 -11.60 10.07
CA VAL A 431 14.81 -12.55 9.62
C VAL A 431 14.26 -13.45 8.51
N ASP A 432 13.07 -14.03 8.70
CA ASP A 432 12.27 -14.62 7.63
C ASP A 432 11.01 -13.77 7.38
N ILE A 433 10.82 -13.38 6.13
CA ILE A 433 9.65 -12.61 5.67
C ILE A 433 8.35 -13.44 5.72
N ASN A 434 8.44 -14.77 5.60
CA ASN A 434 7.29 -15.68 5.61
C ASN A 434 6.81 -15.95 7.04
N GLU A 435 7.74 -16.10 7.99
CA GLU A 435 7.43 -16.13 9.43
C GLU A 435 6.78 -14.81 9.86
N TRP A 436 7.37 -13.67 9.48
CA TRP A 436 6.78 -12.35 9.73
C TRP A 436 5.38 -12.21 9.12
N GLN A 437 5.18 -12.62 7.86
CA GLN A 437 3.86 -12.59 7.21
C GLN A 437 2.84 -13.44 7.99
N THR A 438 3.25 -14.61 8.46
CA THR A 438 2.41 -15.52 9.29
C THR A 438 2.06 -14.90 10.64
N ILE A 439 3.00 -14.18 11.27
CA ILE A 439 2.75 -13.43 12.50
C ILE A 439 1.76 -12.29 12.26
N MET A 440 1.92 -11.51 11.18
CA MET A 440 1.03 -10.39 10.86
C MET A 440 -0.38 -10.85 10.47
N LEU A 441 -0.51 -11.98 9.77
CA LEU A 441 -1.82 -12.61 9.50
C LEU A 441 -2.51 -12.99 10.81
N ARG A 442 -1.80 -13.63 11.75
CA ARG A 442 -2.34 -14.00 13.06
C ARG A 442 -2.77 -12.79 13.87
N GLN A 443 -1.96 -11.75 13.96
CA GLN A 443 -2.32 -10.50 14.65
C GLN A 443 -3.55 -9.81 14.03
N LEU A 444 -3.71 -9.91 12.70
CA LEU A 444 -4.84 -9.35 11.98
C LEU A 444 -6.13 -10.19 12.16
N ASP A 445 -6.01 -11.51 12.32
CA ASP A 445 -7.11 -12.42 12.69
C ASP A 445 -7.51 -12.25 14.17
N GLU A 446 -6.53 -12.08 15.07
CA GLU A 446 -6.71 -11.70 16.47
C GLU A 446 -7.41 -10.32 16.59
N TRP A 447 -7.05 -9.35 15.76
CA TRP A 447 -7.75 -8.06 15.66
C TRP A 447 -9.19 -8.25 15.19
N ALA A 448 -9.42 -9.04 14.14
CA ALA A 448 -10.77 -9.26 13.59
C ALA A 448 -11.72 -9.97 14.57
N SER A 449 -11.21 -10.85 15.44
CA SER A 449 -12.01 -11.47 16.51
C SER A 449 -12.36 -10.52 17.67
N GLN A 450 -11.80 -9.30 17.68
CA GLN A 450 -12.08 -8.25 18.67
C GLN A 450 -12.93 -7.10 18.09
N ILE A 451 -13.57 -7.27 16.93
CA ILE A 451 -14.46 -6.25 16.34
C ILE A 451 -15.68 -6.06 17.27
N PRO A 452 -16.02 -4.84 17.69
CA PRO A 452 -17.16 -4.62 18.57
C PRO A 452 -18.52 -5.01 17.95
N GLY A 453 -19.51 -5.27 18.81
CA GLY A 453 -20.92 -5.37 18.41
C GLY A 453 -21.28 -6.55 17.51
N HIS A 454 -20.84 -7.77 17.84
CA HIS A 454 -21.11 -8.98 17.05
C HIS A 454 -22.61 -9.29 16.81
N ASP A 455 -23.49 -8.94 17.76
CA ASP A 455 -24.93 -9.23 17.67
C ASP A 455 -25.83 -7.99 17.48
N ASP A 456 -25.27 -6.78 17.51
CA ASP A 456 -26.04 -5.54 17.40
C ASP A 456 -26.26 -5.15 15.92
N PRO A 457 -27.52 -5.06 15.42
CA PRO A 457 -27.81 -4.68 14.05
C PRO A 457 -27.65 -3.17 13.76
N SER A 458 -27.62 -2.32 14.79
CA SER A 458 -27.49 -0.85 14.63
C SER A 458 -26.08 -0.45 14.18
N VAL A 459 -25.05 -1.09 14.74
CA VAL A 459 -23.64 -0.84 14.44
C VAL A 459 -23.13 -1.57 13.19
N LEU A 460 -24.02 -2.22 12.42
CA LEU A 460 -23.68 -3.00 11.23
C LEU A 460 -22.75 -2.25 10.27
N TYR A 461 -23.01 -0.95 10.04
CA TYR A 461 -22.15 -0.12 9.17
C TYR A 461 -20.68 -0.08 9.63
N LEU A 462 -20.46 0.12 10.93
CA LEU A 462 -19.11 0.19 11.53
C LEU A 462 -18.45 -1.19 11.55
N ARG A 463 -19.21 -2.23 11.92
CA ARG A 463 -18.74 -3.62 11.92
C ARG A 463 -18.30 -4.10 10.54
N THR A 464 -19.15 -3.90 9.53
CA THR A 464 -18.83 -4.22 8.13
C THR A 464 -17.68 -3.37 7.60
N THR A 465 -17.52 -2.12 8.08
CA THR A 465 -16.34 -1.30 7.75
C THR A 465 -15.05 -1.88 8.35
N CYS A 466 -15.06 -2.36 9.59
CA CYS A 466 -13.90 -3.07 10.16
C CYS A 466 -13.57 -4.35 9.39
N GLN A 467 -14.58 -5.13 8.98
CA GLN A 467 -14.41 -6.32 8.13
C GLN A 467 -13.83 -5.98 6.75
N LEU A 468 -14.21 -4.86 6.14
CA LEU A 468 -13.60 -4.35 4.91
C LEU A 468 -12.13 -3.92 5.12
N ARG A 469 -11.76 -3.35 6.28
CA ARG A 469 -10.35 -3.09 6.60
C ARG A 469 -9.56 -4.39 6.80
N TYR A 470 -10.12 -5.37 7.50
CA TYR A 470 -9.52 -6.71 7.68
C TYR A 470 -9.13 -7.35 6.35
N HIS A 471 -10.08 -7.54 5.43
CA HIS A 471 -9.79 -8.17 4.14
C HIS A 471 -8.89 -7.30 3.25
N GLY A 472 -9.00 -5.97 3.35
CA GLY A 472 -8.07 -5.03 2.69
C GLY A 472 -6.61 -5.26 3.10
N LEU A 473 -6.36 -5.44 4.41
CA LEU A 473 -5.02 -5.71 4.94
C LEU A 473 -4.55 -7.16 4.66
N ARG A 474 -5.45 -8.15 4.70
CA ARG A 474 -5.12 -9.53 4.26
C ARG A 474 -4.71 -9.58 2.80
N MET A 475 -5.43 -8.89 1.90
CA MET A 475 -5.02 -8.76 0.50
C MET A 475 -3.69 -8.00 0.33
N LEU A 476 -3.38 -7.02 1.18
CA LEU A 476 -2.10 -6.30 1.16
C LEU A 476 -0.90 -7.19 1.54
N LEU A 477 -1.11 -8.14 2.46
CA LEU A 477 -0.11 -9.15 2.86
C LEU A 477 0.03 -10.30 1.85
N LEU A 478 -1.09 -10.82 1.33
CA LEU A 478 -1.13 -12.11 0.62
C LEU A 478 -0.92 -12.01 -0.91
N ARG A 479 -1.13 -10.84 -1.52
CA ARG A 479 -0.83 -10.61 -2.95
C ARG A 479 0.65 -10.34 -3.19
N PRO A 480 1.15 -10.41 -4.45
CA PRO A 480 2.53 -10.10 -4.76
C PRO A 480 2.97 -8.72 -4.25
N SER A 481 4.15 -8.69 -3.63
CA SER A 481 4.76 -7.49 -3.02
C SER A 481 6.26 -7.41 -3.35
N PRO A 482 6.94 -6.30 -3.05
CA PRO A 482 8.40 -6.20 -3.16
C PRO A 482 9.14 -7.26 -2.35
N ALA A 483 8.72 -7.50 -1.09
CA ALA A 483 9.36 -8.45 -0.19
C ALA A 483 8.94 -9.92 -0.44
N ILE A 484 7.72 -10.15 -0.95
CA ILE A 484 7.25 -11.48 -1.40
C ILE A 484 6.79 -11.37 -2.87
N PRO A 485 7.71 -11.43 -3.85
CA PRO A 485 7.37 -11.30 -5.27
C PRO A 485 6.51 -12.43 -5.84
N LYS A 486 6.60 -13.62 -5.21
CA LYS A 486 5.88 -14.84 -5.60
C LYS A 486 5.27 -15.48 -4.36
N PRO A 487 4.04 -15.07 -3.95
CA PRO A 487 3.33 -15.74 -2.85
C PRO A 487 3.05 -17.20 -3.19
N SER A 488 2.89 -18.04 -2.17
CA SER A 488 2.49 -19.44 -2.35
C SER A 488 1.07 -19.57 -2.91
N ASN A 489 0.74 -20.71 -3.52
CA ASN A 489 -0.63 -20.98 -3.97
C ASN A 489 -1.63 -20.92 -2.80
N GLU A 490 -1.25 -21.39 -1.61
CA GLU A 490 -2.05 -21.29 -0.40
C GLU A 490 -2.33 -19.82 0.00
N ALA A 491 -1.30 -18.98 -0.01
CA ALA A 491 -1.47 -17.55 0.25
C ALA A 491 -2.41 -16.89 -0.78
N LEU A 492 -2.32 -17.28 -2.06
CA LEU A 492 -3.22 -16.80 -3.11
C LEU A 492 -4.66 -17.34 -3.00
N VAL A 493 -4.87 -18.55 -2.46
CA VAL A 493 -6.20 -19.08 -2.11
C VAL A 493 -6.82 -18.27 -0.97
N GLN A 494 -6.06 -17.98 0.09
CA GLN A 494 -6.51 -17.12 1.19
C GLN A 494 -6.75 -15.66 0.73
N CYS A 495 -5.96 -15.19 -0.25
CA CYS A 495 -6.13 -13.88 -0.88
C CYS A 495 -7.42 -13.81 -1.71
N HIS A 496 -7.70 -14.85 -2.51
CA HIS A 496 -8.94 -15.00 -3.29
C HIS A 496 -10.18 -14.95 -2.40
N GLN A 497 -10.20 -15.71 -1.29
CA GLN A 497 -11.33 -15.65 -0.36
C GLN A 497 -11.48 -14.24 0.23
N SER A 498 -10.38 -13.60 0.66
CA SER A 498 -10.43 -12.24 1.20
C SER A 498 -10.95 -11.21 0.19
N ALA A 499 -10.56 -11.34 -1.09
CA ALA A 499 -11.06 -10.52 -2.19
C ALA A 499 -12.57 -10.73 -2.42
N ARG A 500 -13.05 -11.97 -2.34
CA ARG A 500 -14.45 -12.34 -2.52
C ARG A 500 -15.34 -11.84 -1.37
N GLU A 501 -14.93 -12.05 -0.12
CA GLU A 501 -15.64 -11.52 1.05
C GLU A 501 -15.73 -9.98 1.00
N SER A 502 -14.66 -9.29 0.59
CA SER A 502 -14.68 -7.83 0.40
C SER A 502 -15.82 -7.38 -0.53
N ILE A 503 -16.00 -8.05 -1.67
CA ILE A 503 -17.05 -7.76 -2.65
C ILE A 503 -18.45 -7.97 -2.05
N GLN A 504 -18.65 -9.07 -1.31
CA GLN A 504 -19.91 -9.39 -0.64
C GLN A 504 -20.24 -8.42 0.52
N LEU A 505 -19.23 -7.91 1.23
CA LEU A 505 -19.40 -6.88 2.26
C LEU A 505 -19.78 -5.51 1.64
N PHE A 506 -19.20 -5.14 0.49
CA PHE A 506 -19.64 -3.96 -0.26
C PHE A 506 -21.09 -4.10 -0.77
N ASP A 507 -21.51 -5.27 -1.24
CA ASP A 507 -22.89 -5.57 -1.62
C ASP A 507 -23.86 -5.44 -0.43
N GLN A 508 -23.49 -5.96 0.73
CA GLN A 508 -24.29 -5.89 1.96
C GLN A 508 -24.57 -4.43 2.36
N LEU A 509 -23.56 -3.56 2.30
CA LEU A 509 -23.72 -2.12 2.55
C LEU A 509 -24.56 -1.44 1.46
N TYR A 510 -24.34 -1.78 0.19
CA TYR A 510 -25.05 -1.19 -0.94
C TYR A 510 -26.55 -1.52 -0.93
N LYS A 511 -26.90 -2.80 -0.76
CA LYS A 511 -28.30 -3.26 -0.67
C LYS A 511 -29.06 -2.68 0.51
N LYS A 512 -28.37 -2.32 1.60
CA LYS A 512 -28.96 -1.65 2.77
C LYS A 512 -28.93 -0.12 2.71
N ASN A 513 -28.43 0.48 1.62
CA ASN A 513 -28.18 1.93 1.48
C ASN A 513 -27.28 2.50 2.58
N LEU A 514 -26.41 1.67 3.17
CA LEU A 514 -25.42 2.06 4.17
C LEU A 514 -24.05 2.35 3.56
N LEU A 515 -23.83 2.04 2.27
CA LEU A 515 -22.58 2.29 1.59
C LEU A 515 -22.33 3.80 1.44
N VAL A 516 -21.32 4.31 2.15
CA VAL A 516 -20.83 5.67 1.92
C VAL A 516 -19.90 5.65 0.72
N HIS A 517 -20.34 6.24 -0.39
CA HIS A 517 -19.51 6.40 -1.57
C HIS A 517 -18.30 7.29 -1.22
N SER A 518 -17.10 6.75 -1.43
CA SER A 518 -15.84 7.37 -1.04
C SER A 518 -14.68 6.80 -1.85
N TRP A 519 -13.56 7.50 -1.82
CA TRP A 519 -12.38 7.17 -2.59
C TRP A 519 -11.78 5.82 -2.14
N THR A 520 -11.82 5.57 -0.83
CA THR A 520 -11.43 4.27 -0.24
C THR A 520 -12.40 3.14 -0.59
N THR A 521 -13.70 3.42 -0.73
CA THR A 521 -14.71 2.45 -1.18
C THR A 521 -14.49 2.06 -2.63
N PHE A 522 -14.28 3.05 -3.49
CA PHE A 522 -14.00 2.86 -4.92
C PHE A 522 -12.70 2.08 -5.14
N HIS A 523 -11.60 2.48 -4.48
CA HIS A 523 -10.32 1.77 -4.57
C HIS A 523 -10.42 0.33 -4.07
N GLY A 524 -11.01 0.13 -2.89
CA GLY A 524 -11.17 -1.19 -2.29
C GLY A 524 -11.91 -2.16 -3.21
N LEU A 525 -13.07 -1.76 -3.74
CA LEU A 525 -13.87 -2.60 -4.63
C LEU A 525 -13.15 -2.96 -5.94
N VAL A 526 -12.47 -1.98 -6.56
CA VAL A 526 -11.67 -2.22 -7.77
C VAL A 526 -10.52 -3.17 -7.48
N LEU A 527 -9.78 -2.95 -6.38
CA LEU A 527 -8.64 -3.78 -5.99
C LEU A 527 -9.06 -5.21 -5.62
N SER A 528 -10.17 -5.39 -4.90
CA SER A 528 -10.76 -6.71 -4.63
C SER A 528 -11.11 -7.43 -5.92
N THR A 529 -11.78 -6.77 -6.87
CA THR A 529 -12.20 -7.40 -8.13
C THR A 529 -11.01 -7.83 -8.98
N ILE A 530 -9.95 -7.01 -9.06
CA ILE A 530 -8.71 -7.35 -9.78
C ILE A 530 -7.94 -8.47 -9.05
N THR A 531 -7.92 -8.48 -7.72
CA THR A 531 -7.28 -9.53 -6.92
C THR A 531 -7.99 -10.88 -7.09
N LEU A 532 -9.33 -10.89 -7.10
CA LEU A 532 -10.14 -12.07 -7.41
C LEU A 532 -9.75 -12.67 -8.77
N PHE A 533 -9.77 -11.86 -9.83
CA PHE A 533 -9.40 -12.30 -11.17
C PHE A 533 -7.94 -12.77 -11.28
N TYR A 534 -7.01 -12.10 -10.60
CA TYR A 534 -5.59 -12.48 -10.59
C TYR A 534 -5.39 -13.86 -9.97
N CYS A 535 -5.98 -14.13 -8.80
CA CYS A 535 -5.86 -15.42 -8.14
C CYS A 535 -6.47 -16.55 -8.99
N ILE A 536 -7.61 -16.32 -9.64
CA ILE A 536 -8.20 -17.26 -10.61
C ILE A 536 -7.25 -17.55 -11.77
N LYS A 537 -6.61 -16.53 -12.37
CA LYS A 537 -5.71 -16.73 -13.52
C LYS A 537 -4.37 -17.39 -13.15
N VAL A 538 -3.88 -17.18 -11.92
CA VAL A 538 -2.55 -17.66 -11.48
C VAL A 538 -2.61 -19.03 -10.81
N VAL A 539 -3.69 -19.39 -10.11
CA VAL A 539 -3.81 -20.66 -9.38
C VAL A 539 -4.81 -21.59 -10.07
N PRO A 540 -4.38 -22.67 -10.78
CA PRO A 540 -5.29 -23.53 -11.52
C PRO A 540 -6.36 -24.24 -10.69
N GLU A 541 -6.10 -24.45 -9.39
CA GLU A 541 -7.08 -25.00 -8.44
C GLU A 541 -8.27 -24.06 -8.21
N ILE A 542 -8.01 -22.75 -8.12
CA ILE A 542 -9.06 -21.72 -8.00
C ILE A 542 -9.87 -21.66 -9.30
N ALA A 543 -9.20 -21.74 -10.45
CA ALA A 543 -9.87 -21.78 -11.76
C ALA A 543 -10.77 -23.01 -11.97
N ARG A 544 -10.41 -24.18 -11.41
CA ARG A 544 -11.22 -25.41 -11.47
C ARG A 544 -12.40 -25.40 -10.50
N SER A 545 -12.23 -24.83 -9.31
CA SER A 545 -13.26 -24.77 -8.26
C SER A 545 -14.25 -23.61 -8.43
N THR A 546 -13.86 -22.55 -9.13
CA THR A 546 -14.73 -21.38 -9.38
C THR A 546 -15.67 -21.62 -10.55
N SER A 547 -16.97 -21.75 -10.27
CA SER A 547 -17.98 -21.81 -11.33
C SER A 547 -18.10 -20.45 -12.06
N VAL A 548 -18.44 -20.49 -13.35
CA VAL A 548 -18.65 -19.28 -14.15
C VAL A 548 -19.79 -18.42 -13.58
N ASP A 549 -20.85 -19.03 -13.06
CA ASP A 549 -21.99 -18.33 -12.46
C ASP A 549 -21.60 -17.64 -11.14
N THR A 550 -20.72 -18.26 -10.35
CA THR A 550 -20.13 -17.64 -9.16
C THR A 550 -19.34 -16.38 -9.53
N LEU A 551 -18.43 -16.49 -10.51
CA LEU A 551 -17.61 -15.38 -10.98
C LEU A 551 -18.46 -14.24 -11.56
N MET A 552 -19.50 -14.58 -12.33
CA MET A 552 -20.42 -13.58 -12.89
C MET A 552 -21.28 -12.92 -11.80
N SER A 553 -21.67 -13.64 -10.74
CA SER A 553 -22.36 -13.07 -9.58
C SER A 553 -21.47 -12.06 -8.85
N ASP A 554 -20.26 -12.45 -8.45
CA ASP A 554 -19.30 -11.59 -7.76
C ASP A 554 -18.91 -10.36 -8.62
N LEU A 555 -18.75 -10.54 -9.94
CA LEU A 555 -18.55 -9.42 -10.87
C LEU A 555 -19.78 -8.50 -10.97
N SER A 556 -20.99 -9.04 -11.03
CA SER A 556 -22.22 -8.24 -11.19
C SER A 556 -22.43 -7.27 -10.01
N ILE A 557 -22.00 -7.66 -8.80
CA ILE A 557 -21.94 -6.80 -7.62
C ILE A 557 -21.02 -5.61 -7.88
N SER A 558 -19.76 -5.88 -8.25
CA SER A 558 -18.77 -4.82 -8.51
C SER A 558 -19.24 -3.86 -9.60
N LEU A 559 -19.79 -4.38 -10.72
CA LEU A 559 -20.29 -3.54 -11.81
C LEU A 559 -21.53 -2.71 -11.39
N SER A 560 -22.35 -3.21 -10.46
CA SER A 560 -23.52 -2.49 -9.94
C SER A 560 -23.12 -1.33 -9.03
N VAL A 561 -22.26 -1.59 -8.03
CA VAL A 561 -21.77 -0.56 -7.09
C VAL A 561 -20.94 0.52 -7.81
N LEU A 562 -20.14 0.12 -8.80
CA LEU A 562 -19.41 1.07 -9.66
C LEU A 562 -20.32 1.84 -10.61
N SER A 563 -21.46 1.28 -11.04
CA SER A 563 -22.45 2.03 -11.84
C SER A 563 -23.10 3.14 -11.02
N ALA A 564 -23.55 2.84 -9.79
CA ALA A 564 -24.14 3.84 -8.88
C ALA A 564 -23.11 4.94 -8.50
N THR A 565 -21.87 4.54 -8.18
CA THR A 565 -20.78 5.50 -7.97
C THR A 565 -20.50 6.32 -9.26
N GLY A 566 -20.61 5.68 -10.42
CA GLY A 566 -20.39 6.27 -11.74
C GLY A 566 -21.45 7.25 -12.24
N GLU A 567 -22.59 7.41 -11.55
CA GLU A 567 -23.53 8.52 -11.78
C GLU A 567 -22.89 9.86 -11.44
N HIS A 568 -21.98 9.86 -10.48
CA HIS A 568 -21.27 11.04 -10.00
C HIS A 568 -19.80 11.01 -10.47
N TRP A 569 -19.14 9.85 -10.48
CA TRP A 569 -17.68 9.75 -10.61
C TRP A 569 -17.27 9.19 -11.97
N SER A 570 -16.66 10.03 -12.83
CA SER A 570 -16.31 9.65 -14.21
C SER A 570 -15.38 8.43 -14.31
N GLY A 571 -14.37 8.32 -13.45
CA GLY A 571 -13.48 7.17 -13.40
C GLY A 571 -14.15 5.91 -12.89
N ALA A 572 -15.15 5.99 -12.00
CA ALA A 572 -15.87 4.79 -11.55
C ALA A 572 -16.63 4.10 -12.70
N LYS A 573 -17.24 4.90 -13.60
CA LYS A 573 -17.82 4.39 -14.86
C LYS A 573 -16.76 3.78 -15.78
N ARG A 574 -15.56 4.38 -15.88
CA ARG A 574 -14.47 3.86 -16.72
C ARG A 574 -13.91 2.55 -16.16
N SER A 575 -13.62 2.49 -14.87
CA SER A 575 -13.11 1.30 -14.18
C SER A 575 -14.11 0.15 -14.19
N ARG A 576 -15.42 0.43 -14.13
CA ARG A 576 -16.48 -0.57 -14.39
C ARG A 576 -16.31 -1.20 -15.78
N ASP A 577 -16.21 -0.38 -16.83
CA ASP A 577 -16.12 -0.87 -18.22
C ASP A 577 -14.82 -1.66 -18.46
N ILE A 578 -13.74 -1.33 -17.74
CA ILE A 578 -12.48 -2.10 -17.74
C ILE A 578 -12.64 -3.45 -17.01
N LEU A 579 -13.31 -3.48 -15.85
CA LEU A 579 -13.55 -4.71 -15.08
C LEU A 579 -14.50 -5.69 -15.79
N ASP A 580 -15.46 -5.18 -16.55
CA ASP A 580 -16.36 -5.99 -17.38
C ASP A 580 -15.59 -6.76 -18.48
N GLU A 581 -14.65 -6.11 -19.18
CA GLU A 581 -13.78 -6.78 -20.17
C GLU A 581 -12.78 -7.76 -19.51
N LEU A 582 -12.21 -7.40 -18.36
CA LEU A 582 -11.38 -8.31 -17.54
C LEU A 582 -12.17 -9.55 -17.08
N GLY A 583 -13.43 -9.37 -16.70
CA GLY A 583 -14.36 -10.44 -16.37
C GLY A 583 -14.60 -11.38 -17.54
N LYS A 584 -14.93 -10.85 -18.73
CA LYS A 584 -15.11 -11.62 -19.96
C LYS A 584 -13.86 -12.42 -20.35
N SER A 585 -12.66 -11.86 -20.16
CA SER A 585 -11.39 -12.58 -20.35
C SER A 585 -11.24 -13.75 -19.35
N THR A 586 -11.54 -13.49 -18.07
CA THR A 586 -11.42 -14.49 -17.00
C THR A 586 -12.43 -15.64 -17.14
N VAL A 587 -13.65 -15.36 -17.60
CA VAL A 587 -14.66 -16.39 -17.94
C VAL A 587 -14.23 -17.27 -19.10
N ARG A 588 -13.57 -16.72 -20.14
CA ARG A 588 -13.00 -17.54 -21.23
C ARG A 588 -11.91 -18.48 -20.70
N TYR A 589 -10.99 -17.94 -19.89
CA TYR A 589 -9.90 -18.72 -19.29
C TYR A 589 -10.41 -19.91 -18.45
N ILE A 590 -11.43 -19.73 -17.61
CA ILE A 590 -12.04 -20.86 -16.86
C ILE A 590 -12.58 -21.93 -17.80
N ARG A 591 -13.31 -21.55 -18.87
CA ARG A 591 -13.86 -22.51 -19.84
C ARG A 591 -12.75 -23.28 -20.57
N GLU A 592 -11.70 -22.61 -21.02
CA GLU A 592 -10.55 -23.21 -21.70
C GLU A 592 -9.79 -24.19 -20.79
N ASN A 593 -9.60 -23.84 -19.51
CA ASN A 593 -8.93 -24.69 -18.52
C ASN A 593 -9.74 -25.96 -18.19
N ASN A 594 -11.07 -25.84 -18.15
CA ASN A 594 -11.96 -26.98 -17.93
C ASN A 594 -11.94 -27.94 -19.13
N THR A 595 -12.08 -27.44 -20.37
CA THR A 595 -12.03 -28.30 -21.57
C THR A 595 -10.69 -29.05 -21.72
N ARG A 596 -9.57 -28.43 -21.35
CA ARG A 596 -8.25 -29.08 -21.35
C ARG A 596 -8.14 -30.21 -20.32
N SER A 597 -8.88 -30.11 -19.22
CA SER A 597 -8.92 -31.13 -18.16
C SER A 597 -9.72 -32.36 -18.62
N GLU A 598 -10.80 -32.15 -19.38
CA GLU A 598 -11.63 -33.23 -19.97
C GLU A 598 -10.86 -34.02 -21.05
N ASP A 599 -10.23 -33.31 -22.01
CA ASP A 599 -9.46 -33.93 -23.11
C ASP A 599 -8.27 -34.79 -22.61
N SER A 600 -7.69 -34.41 -21.45
CA SER A 600 -6.61 -35.18 -20.82
C SER A 600 -7.10 -36.43 -20.07
N GLY A 601 -8.37 -36.50 -19.69
CA GLY A 601 -8.98 -37.71 -19.10
C GLY A 601 -9.42 -38.74 -20.15
N GLY A 602 -9.79 -38.29 -21.34
CA GLY A 602 -10.41 -39.13 -22.37
C GLY A 602 -9.49 -40.08 -23.16
N ARG A 603 -8.18 -40.14 -22.85
CA ARG A 603 -7.18 -40.73 -23.77
C ARG A 603 -6.36 -41.93 -23.23
N SER A 604 -6.92 -42.70 -22.31
CA SER A 604 -6.40 -44.03 -21.95
C SER A 604 -7.17 -45.16 -22.64
N THR A 605 -6.42 -46.12 -23.19
CA THR A 605 -6.84 -47.46 -23.66
C THR A 605 -8.09 -47.55 -24.55
N SER A 606 -7.88 -47.43 -25.88
CA SER A 606 -8.60 -48.25 -26.85
C SER A 606 -7.65 -48.73 -27.94
N ARG A 607 -7.05 -49.92 -27.74
CA ARG A 607 -6.24 -50.62 -28.76
C ARG A 607 -6.15 -52.12 -28.49
N ALA A 608 -7.25 -52.83 -28.72
CA ALA A 608 -7.26 -54.30 -28.81
C ALA A 608 -8.08 -54.72 -30.03
N ASN A 609 -7.49 -55.52 -30.93
CA ASN A 609 -8.24 -56.24 -31.96
C ASN A 609 -8.98 -57.41 -31.29
N GLY A 610 -10.24 -57.63 -31.67
CA GLY A 610 -11.06 -58.72 -31.13
C GLY A 610 -12.12 -59.17 -32.12
N GLN A 611 -11.74 -60.03 -33.06
CA GLN A 611 -12.70 -60.92 -33.74
C GLN A 611 -12.77 -62.24 -32.98
N ALA A 612 -13.89 -62.94 -33.16
CA ALA A 612 -14.21 -64.31 -32.73
C ALA A 612 -14.71 -64.55 -31.28
N LEU A 613 -16.00 -64.91 -31.24
CA LEU A 613 -16.60 -66.06 -30.54
C LEU A 613 -16.70 -66.07 -28.99
N ASP A 614 -17.96 -66.03 -28.55
CA ASP A 614 -18.55 -66.80 -27.44
C ASP A 614 -18.05 -68.28 -27.38
N PRO A 615 -18.09 -69.01 -26.24
CA PRO A 615 -19.28 -69.02 -25.37
C PRO A 615 -19.09 -69.13 -23.83
N THR A 616 -20.10 -68.62 -23.11
CA THR A 616 -20.71 -69.15 -21.86
C THR A 616 -19.86 -69.84 -20.78
N ALA A 617 -19.93 -69.34 -19.52
CA ALA A 617 -20.47 -70.10 -18.37
C ALA A 617 -20.66 -69.26 -17.08
N LEU A 618 -21.71 -69.60 -16.34
CA LEU A 618 -22.06 -69.39 -14.91
C LEU A 618 -20.99 -68.75 -13.97
N SER A 619 -21.34 -67.71 -13.19
CA SER A 619 -21.87 -67.75 -11.79
C SER A 619 -20.79 -68.04 -10.72
N THR A 620 -20.85 -67.57 -9.46
CA THR A 620 -21.97 -67.00 -8.65
C THR A 620 -21.44 -66.02 -7.57
N GLU A 621 -22.36 -65.43 -6.80
CA GLU A 621 -22.27 -64.81 -5.45
C GLU A 621 -20.94 -64.91 -4.66
N ALA A 622 -20.36 -63.88 -3.98
CA ALA A 622 -20.84 -62.72 -3.20
C ALA A 622 -20.82 -62.93 -1.66
N LEU A 623 -20.50 -61.84 -0.91
CA LEU A 623 -20.50 -61.72 0.57
C LEU A 623 -19.40 -62.59 1.27
N ASP A 624 -18.90 -62.30 2.47
CA ASP A 624 -18.91 -61.08 3.33
C ASP A 624 -17.68 -61.15 4.28
N GLY A 625 -17.30 -60.07 4.98
CA GLY A 625 -16.27 -60.20 6.03
C GLY A 625 -15.63 -58.92 6.60
N THR A 626 -16.29 -58.28 7.57
CA THR A 626 -15.70 -57.18 8.37
C THR A 626 -14.67 -57.67 9.40
N GLY A 627 -13.56 -56.95 9.57
CA GLY A 627 -12.61 -57.20 10.67
C GLY A 627 -11.73 -55.99 11.01
N LEU A 628 -11.96 -55.38 12.18
CA LEU A 628 -11.11 -54.31 12.75
C LEU A 628 -9.95 -54.92 13.55
N GLY A 629 -8.77 -54.29 13.51
CA GLY A 629 -7.59 -54.73 14.26
C GLY A 629 -6.59 -53.61 14.51
N LEU A 630 -6.66 -52.98 15.69
CA LEU A 630 -5.70 -51.98 16.18
C LEU A 630 -4.72 -52.66 17.16
N VAL A 631 -3.41 -52.56 16.90
CA VAL A 631 -2.33 -52.87 17.86
C VAL A 631 -1.17 -51.87 17.63
N SER A 632 -0.56 -51.40 18.72
CA SER A 632 0.57 -50.46 18.73
C SER A 632 1.82 -51.06 19.38
N SER A 633 3.00 -50.49 19.14
CA SER A 633 4.23 -50.83 19.88
C SER A 633 5.24 -49.66 19.98
N HIS A 634 5.73 -49.41 21.20
CA HIS A 634 6.90 -48.54 21.53
C HIS A 634 8.21 -49.38 21.45
N VAL A 635 9.44 -49.00 21.86
CA VAL A 635 10.08 -47.90 22.64
C VAL A 635 11.61 -48.03 22.36
N ASP A 636 12.55 -47.08 22.46
CA ASP A 636 12.62 -45.60 22.60
C ASP A 636 14.10 -45.16 22.35
N THR A 637 14.43 -43.85 22.42
CA THR A 637 15.79 -43.25 22.62
C THR A 637 16.90 -43.48 21.55
N SER A 638 17.95 -42.64 21.39
CA SER A 638 18.20 -41.21 21.71
C SER A 638 19.49 -40.68 21.01
N LEU A 639 19.69 -39.35 21.03
CA LEU A 639 20.97 -38.59 20.89
C LEU A 639 21.80 -38.57 19.58
N MET A 640 21.70 -37.43 18.89
CA MET A 640 22.76 -36.55 18.29
C MET A 640 23.87 -37.03 17.31
N ASN A 641 24.08 -36.16 16.31
CA ASN A 641 25.31 -35.83 15.57
C ASN A 641 26.09 -36.93 14.80
N ALA A 642 25.95 -36.91 13.46
CA ALA A 642 27.07 -36.68 12.53
C ALA A 642 26.56 -36.36 11.10
N SER A 643 27.45 -35.91 10.22
CA SER A 643 27.17 -35.47 8.85
C SER A 643 27.30 -36.60 7.79
N ASP A 644 26.98 -36.22 6.55
CA ASP A 644 27.47 -36.78 5.28
C ASP A 644 26.84 -38.06 4.69
N ASN A 645 25.90 -37.79 3.77
CA ASN A 645 26.07 -38.06 2.33
C ASN A 645 26.24 -39.52 1.85
N MET A 646 25.21 -40.06 1.18
CA MET A 646 25.39 -40.95 0.01
C MET A 646 24.13 -41.02 -0.88
N GLY A 647 24.29 -40.56 -2.11
CA GLY A 647 23.52 -40.84 -3.35
C GLY A 647 22.06 -41.32 -3.29
N PHE A 648 21.13 -40.46 -3.74
CA PHE A 648 19.87 -40.89 -4.35
C PHE A 648 19.94 -40.82 -5.88
N MET A 649 19.18 -41.70 -6.55
CA MET A 649 19.23 -41.89 -8.01
C MET A 649 18.59 -40.74 -8.79
N GLN A 650 19.06 -40.53 -10.01
CA GLN A 650 18.47 -39.59 -10.97
C GLN A 650 17.04 -40.03 -11.33
N ASN A 651 16.05 -39.16 -11.09
CA ASN A 651 14.66 -39.32 -11.53
C ASN A 651 14.39 -38.37 -12.72
N PRO A 652 14.44 -38.85 -13.98
CA PRO A 652 14.52 -37.96 -15.15
C PRO A 652 13.13 -37.53 -15.67
N PHE A 653 12.31 -36.86 -14.86
CA PHE A 653 10.95 -36.46 -15.28
C PHE A 653 10.37 -35.12 -14.78
N GLU A 654 11.08 -34.30 -14.00
CA GLU A 654 10.53 -33.02 -13.49
C GLU A 654 10.93 -31.75 -14.28
N ASP A 655 11.94 -31.80 -15.14
CA ASP A 655 12.47 -30.66 -15.93
C ASP A 655 11.56 -30.15 -17.08
N SER A 656 10.23 -30.38 -17.01
CA SER A 656 9.31 -30.12 -18.14
C SER A 656 8.24 -29.04 -17.89
N LEU A 657 8.07 -28.54 -16.66
CA LEU A 657 7.04 -27.54 -16.32
C LEU A 657 7.53 -26.09 -16.19
N PHE A 658 8.85 -25.85 -16.18
CA PHE A 658 9.46 -24.50 -16.16
C PHE A 658 10.36 -24.22 -17.38
N ASN A 659 9.83 -24.51 -18.57
CA ASN A 659 10.52 -24.22 -19.84
C ASN A 659 10.53 -22.70 -20.14
N ASP A 660 11.51 -22.23 -20.93
CA ASP A 660 11.93 -20.82 -21.15
C ASP A 660 10.85 -19.83 -21.66
N SER A 661 9.64 -20.30 -21.96
CA SER A 661 8.56 -19.50 -22.53
C SER A 661 8.16 -18.29 -21.66
N PHE A 662 8.27 -18.38 -20.32
CA PHE A 662 7.90 -17.25 -19.45
C PHE A 662 8.89 -16.07 -19.52
N ALA A 663 10.17 -16.34 -19.82
CA ALA A 663 11.18 -15.29 -19.96
C ALA A 663 11.05 -14.52 -21.28
N ARG A 664 10.64 -15.19 -22.36
CA ARG A 664 10.46 -14.57 -23.70
C ARG A 664 9.19 -13.72 -23.85
N TYR A 665 8.28 -13.73 -22.88
CA TYR A 665 7.08 -12.87 -22.92
C TYR A 665 7.35 -11.36 -22.68
N PHE A 666 8.61 -10.97 -22.52
CA PHE A 666 9.07 -9.59 -22.28
C PHE A 666 9.87 -8.97 -23.45
N GLU A 667 9.89 -9.59 -24.63
CA GLU A 667 10.44 -8.94 -25.83
C GLU A 667 9.50 -7.84 -26.35
N GLN A 668 10.09 -6.76 -26.90
CA GLN A 668 9.36 -5.56 -27.31
C GLN A 668 8.35 -5.88 -28.42
N THR A 669 7.06 -5.73 -28.09
CA THR A 669 5.93 -5.78 -29.01
C THR A 669 5.28 -4.40 -29.05
N ASP A 670 4.84 -3.96 -30.24
CA ASP A 670 4.35 -2.59 -30.44
C ASP A 670 3.15 -2.29 -29.56
N SER A 671 3.32 -1.33 -28.65
CA SER A 671 2.45 -1.20 -27.48
C SER A 671 1.01 -0.82 -27.83
N ILE A 672 0.09 -1.78 -27.69
CA ILE A 672 -1.19 -1.46 -27.04
C ILE A 672 -0.83 -0.72 -25.75
N ASN A 673 -1.37 0.48 -25.58
CA ASN A 673 -0.94 1.37 -24.52
C ASN A 673 -1.56 0.95 -23.18
N VAL A 674 -1.04 -0.13 -22.59
CA VAL A 674 -1.48 -0.69 -21.31
C VAL A 674 -1.32 0.36 -20.21
N ASP A 675 -0.27 1.17 -20.23
CA ASP A 675 -0.10 2.26 -19.27
C ASP A 675 -1.19 3.34 -19.41
N ASN A 676 -1.73 3.63 -20.60
CA ASN A 676 -2.95 4.45 -20.73
C ASN A 676 -4.15 3.78 -20.06
N ILE A 677 -4.34 2.46 -20.19
CA ILE A 677 -5.51 1.75 -19.63
C ILE A 677 -5.39 1.62 -18.11
N VAL A 678 -4.20 1.32 -17.59
CA VAL A 678 -3.94 1.26 -16.15
C VAL A 678 -3.96 2.67 -15.56
N ARG A 679 -3.38 3.68 -16.22
CA ARG A 679 -3.61 5.09 -15.88
C ARG A 679 -5.10 5.36 -15.80
N ASP A 680 -5.87 5.00 -16.83
CA ASP A 680 -7.28 5.34 -16.93
C ASP A 680 -8.15 4.67 -15.86
N LEU A 681 -7.78 3.45 -15.44
CA LEU A 681 -8.32 2.75 -14.27
C LEU A 681 -7.96 3.49 -12.96
N PHE A 682 -6.76 4.08 -12.88
CA PHE A 682 -6.24 4.74 -11.69
C PHE A 682 -6.29 6.30 -11.70
N GLN A 683 -6.87 6.93 -12.73
CA GLN A 683 -6.71 8.37 -12.98
C GLN A 683 -7.41 9.23 -11.91
N ASP A 684 -8.59 8.79 -11.47
CA ASP A 684 -9.35 9.43 -10.39
C ASP A 684 -8.71 9.18 -9.00
N PHE A 685 -7.62 8.39 -8.90
CA PHE A 685 -6.76 8.35 -7.70
C PHE A 685 -5.60 9.35 -7.77
N ILE A 686 -5.43 10.12 -8.84
CA ILE A 686 -4.32 11.08 -8.97
C ILE A 686 -4.82 12.36 -9.65
N PRO A 687 -5.32 13.35 -8.88
CA PRO A 687 -6.00 14.51 -9.45
C PRO A 687 -5.15 15.24 -10.50
N THR A 688 -5.76 15.39 -11.66
CA THR A 688 -5.25 16.16 -12.79
C THR A 688 -5.85 17.55 -12.71
N TYR A 689 -5.00 18.54 -12.44
CA TYR A 689 -5.34 19.92 -12.76
C TYR A 689 -5.50 20.04 -14.28
N PRO A 690 -6.54 20.74 -14.78
CA PRO A 690 -6.56 21.18 -16.17
C PRO A 690 -5.40 22.15 -16.42
N ILE A 691 -4.93 22.18 -17.66
CA ILE A 691 -4.02 23.20 -18.21
C ILE A 691 -4.90 24.21 -18.95
#